data_AF-A0A5B7BP60-F1
#
_entry.id   AF-A0A5B7BP60-F1
#
_cell.length_a   1.000
_cell.length_b   1.000
_cell.length_c   1.000
_cell.angle_alpha   90.00
_cell.angle_beta   90.00
_cell.angle_gamma   90.00
#
_symmetry.space_group_name_H-M   'P 1'
#
loop_
_entity.id
_entity.type
_entity.pdbx_description
1 polymer ?
#
loop_
_entity_poly.entity_id
_entity_poly.type
_entity_poly.pdbx_seq_one_letter_code
_entity_poly.pdbx_strand_id
1 'polypeptide(L)'
;MLLVTYRSHHEKLVIVDYHICFIGGLDLCFGRYDTIEHKVGDYPPFIWPGKDYYNPRESEPNSWEDTMKDELERGKYPRMPWHDIHCALWGPPCRDAARHFVQRWNHAKRNKAPNEQTIPLLMPHHHMVIPHYMGRSREIDIEIGNVEVKPKDIGRQDSFSSWSPLQDIPLLLPQEADGLDASNINNNLNGLGMNQYQYHLDQPSRVGQSISSSFQKSKIEPLIPDMQMKGFIDDLDSMDLQSEMTLDAAAQSDMQISDDWWETQERGYQVVSVDETAQVGPRTPCRCQVIRSVSHWSAGTSQTEDSIHRAYCSLIEKAEHFVYIENQFFISGLSGDEIIQNRVLEALYRRIMQAHKEQKCFRVIIVIPLLPGFQGGLDDGGAATVRAIMHWQYRTISRGKNSILHNLSALLGPKTNDYISFYGLRTYGRLSDGGPVVTSQVYVHSKVMIIDDHIALVGSSNINDRSLLGSRDSEIGVLIEDKDFLESSMNGKPWKAGKFAFSLRLSLWLEHLGLHAGEISRIRDPVSNTTYKDLWLATAKSNTMIYQDVFACVPNDLIHSRSALRQSMGHWKEKLGNTTIDLGVAPEKLECCQDGEITVTDPMEKLKSVRGFLVSFPLEFMCQEDLRPVFSESEFYASPQVFH
;
A
#
# COMPACT_ATOMS: atom_id res chain seq x y z
N MET A 1 -15.03 -35.33 5.69
CA MET A 1 -15.45 -33.96 5.32
C MET A 1 -14.30 -33.03 5.62
N LEU A 2 -13.50 -32.67 4.61
CA LEU A 2 -12.44 -31.68 4.76
C LEU A 2 -13.10 -30.31 4.96
N LEU A 3 -12.95 -29.74 6.16
CA LEU A 3 -13.26 -28.34 6.40
C LEU A 3 -12.23 -27.51 5.63
N VAL A 4 -12.57 -27.10 4.40
CA VAL A 4 -11.81 -26.11 3.65
C VAL A 4 -11.77 -24.84 4.51
N THR A 5 -10.59 -24.49 5.01
CA THR A 5 -10.40 -23.28 5.81
C THR A 5 -10.43 -22.08 4.89
N TYR A 6 -11.56 -21.37 4.86
CA TYR A 6 -11.76 -20.12 4.11
C TYR A 6 -10.97 -18.93 4.73
N ARG A 7 -9.66 -19.10 4.96
CA ARG A 7 -8.78 -18.13 5.61
C ARG A 7 -7.37 -18.23 5.01
N SER A 8 -6.70 -17.10 4.84
CA SER A 8 -5.32 -17.03 4.35
C SER A 8 -4.36 -16.40 5.36
N HIS A 9 -3.09 -16.68 5.17
CA HIS A 9 -2.00 -15.80 5.59
C HIS A 9 -1.86 -14.75 4.49
N HIS A 10 -2.25 -13.50 4.78
CA HIS A 10 -2.42 -12.45 3.78
C HIS A 10 -1.45 -11.28 3.97
N GLU A 11 -0.73 -11.26 5.10
CA GLU A 11 0.37 -10.33 5.36
C GLU A 11 1.51 -10.40 4.34
N LYS A 12 2.00 -9.24 3.88
CA LYS A 12 3.20 -9.11 3.05
C LYS A 12 4.29 -8.47 3.89
N LEU A 13 5.41 -9.17 4.03
CA LEU A 13 6.44 -8.83 5.02
C LEU A 13 7.82 -9.31 4.55
N VAL A 14 8.76 -8.38 4.40
CA VAL A 14 10.19 -8.67 4.22
C VAL A 14 10.97 -8.02 5.36
N ILE A 15 11.82 -8.79 6.03
CA ILE A 15 12.67 -8.29 7.13
C ILE A 15 14.11 -8.66 6.83
N VAL A 16 15.00 -7.67 6.81
CA VAL A 16 16.43 -7.85 6.61
C VAL A 16 17.15 -7.53 7.91
N ASP A 17 17.86 -8.53 8.46
CA ASP A 17 18.70 -8.48 9.66
C ASP A 17 18.07 -7.82 10.90
N TYR A 18 16.74 -7.79 11.00
CA TYR A 18 15.99 -7.08 12.04
C TYR A 18 16.21 -5.54 12.05
N HIS A 19 16.84 -5.00 11.00
CA HIS A 19 17.23 -3.60 10.87
C HIS A 19 16.34 -2.81 9.90
N ILE A 20 15.88 -3.48 8.83
CA ILE A 20 14.99 -2.94 7.82
C ILE A 20 13.78 -3.87 7.66
N CYS A 21 12.58 -3.30 7.56
CA CYS A 21 11.34 -4.06 7.40
C CYS A 21 10.43 -3.40 6.37
N PHE A 22 9.86 -4.19 5.46
CA PHE A 22 8.92 -3.75 4.44
C PHE A 22 7.53 -4.33 4.76
N ILE A 23 6.51 -3.47 4.83
CA ILE A 23 5.10 -3.81 5.11
C ILE A 23 4.18 -3.04 4.16
N GLY A 24 3.17 -3.71 3.58
CA GLY A 24 2.20 -3.08 2.69
C GLY A 24 1.28 -4.07 1.97
N GLY A 25 0.72 -3.65 0.84
CA GLY A 25 -0.17 -4.47 0.00
C GLY A 25 0.56 -5.33 -1.05
N LEU A 26 1.77 -4.94 -1.48
CA LEU A 26 2.51 -5.65 -2.53
C LEU A 26 3.05 -7.02 -2.07
N ASP A 27 2.62 -8.08 -2.77
CA ASP A 27 3.25 -9.41 -2.76
C ASP A 27 4.44 -9.45 -3.75
N LEU A 28 5.46 -10.26 -3.47
CA LEU A 28 6.53 -10.57 -4.44
C LEU A 28 6.05 -11.64 -5.44
N CYS A 29 5.17 -11.26 -6.37
CA CYS A 29 4.64 -12.14 -7.40
C CYS A 29 4.15 -11.39 -8.65
N PHE A 30 3.78 -12.12 -9.70
CA PHE A 30 3.40 -11.57 -11.00
C PHE A 30 2.22 -10.59 -10.94
N GLY A 31 2.29 -9.58 -11.81
CA GLY A 31 1.27 -8.55 -12.01
C GLY A 31 1.27 -7.43 -10.96
N ARG A 32 2.23 -7.43 -10.02
CA ARG A 32 2.36 -6.41 -8.95
C ARG A 32 3.32 -5.28 -9.31
N TYR A 33 4.25 -5.52 -10.25
CA TYR A 33 5.13 -4.47 -10.73
C TYR A 33 4.33 -3.49 -11.60
N ASP A 34 4.47 -2.19 -11.33
CA ASP A 34 3.90 -1.12 -12.14
C ASP A 34 4.68 0.18 -11.91
N THR A 35 4.32 1.22 -12.66
CA THR A 35 4.87 2.57 -12.53
C THR A 35 3.73 3.59 -12.50
N ILE A 36 4.04 4.84 -12.11
CA ILE A 36 3.09 5.97 -12.10
C ILE A 36 2.42 6.26 -13.46
N GLU A 37 2.92 5.70 -14.56
CA GLU A 37 2.30 5.84 -15.88
C GLU A 37 1.10 4.89 -16.08
N HIS A 38 1.02 3.80 -15.31
CA HIS A 38 -0.01 2.76 -15.41
C HIS A 38 -0.32 2.31 -16.85
N LYS A 39 0.71 2.04 -17.65
CA LYS A 39 0.55 1.65 -19.07
C LYS A 39 -0.28 0.38 -19.21
N VAL A 40 -1.20 0.40 -20.19
CA VAL A 40 -2.12 -0.71 -20.52
C VAL A 40 -1.59 -1.69 -21.55
N GLY A 41 -0.53 -1.33 -22.28
CA GLY A 41 0.11 -2.13 -23.33
C GLY A 41 1.63 -2.13 -23.20
N ASP A 42 2.26 -3.19 -23.72
CA ASP A 42 3.71 -3.45 -23.67
C ASP A 42 4.07 -4.42 -24.80
N TYR A 43 3.97 -3.95 -26.04
CA TYR A 43 4.26 -4.73 -27.24
C TYR A 43 5.22 -3.96 -28.18
N PRO A 44 6.41 -4.50 -28.51
CA PRO A 44 6.96 -5.78 -28.02
C PRO A 44 7.20 -5.78 -26.50
N PRO A 45 7.24 -6.96 -25.85
CA PRO A 45 7.44 -7.07 -24.41
C PRO A 45 8.75 -6.43 -23.95
N PHE A 46 8.67 -5.47 -23.04
CA PHE A 46 9.83 -4.82 -22.45
C PHE A 46 9.71 -4.66 -20.93
N ILE A 47 8.58 -4.13 -20.44
CA ILE A 47 8.39 -3.81 -19.02
C ILE A 47 7.89 -5.02 -18.23
N TRP A 48 6.93 -5.77 -18.78
CA TRP A 48 6.26 -6.88 -18.08
C TRP A 48 6.49 -8.20 -18.84
N PRO A 49 7.55 -8.96 -18.55
CA PRO A 49 7.85 -10.19 -19.29
C PRO A 49 6.87 -11.34 -18.96
N GLY A 50 6.41 -12.05 -19.99
CA GLY A 50 5.60 -13.26 -19.83
C GLY A 50 4.35 -13.05 -18.98
N LYS A 51 4.22 -13.85 -17.92
CA LYS A 51 3.07 -13.81 -16.99
C LYS A 51 2.96 -12.54 -16.15
N ASP A 52 3.97 -11.67 -16.17
CA ASP A 52 3.87 -10.36 -15.53
C ASP A 52 2.97 -9.39 -16.31
N TYR A 53 2.74 -9.64 -17.61
CA TYR A 53 1.69 -8.96 -18.39
C TYR A 53 0.32 -9.53 -18.01
N TYR A 54 -0.19 -9.03 -16.88
CA TYR A 54 -1.27 -9.64 -16.13
C TYR A 54 -2.59 -8.87 -16.27
N ASN A 55 -3.69 -9.59 -16.53
CA ASN A 55 -5.04 -9.08 -16.37
C ASN A 55 -5.97 -10.22 -15.92
N PRO A 56 -6.22 -10.37 -14.60
CA PRO A 56 -6.98 -11.48 -14.06
C PRO A 56 -8.43 -11.50 -14.54
N ARG A 57 -8.98 -10.33 -14.93
CA ARG A 57 -10.33 -10.20 -15.46
C ARG A 57 -10.50 -11.05 -16.73
N GLU A 58 -9.51 -10.95 -17.62
CA GLU A 58 -9.46 -11.62 -18.93
C GLU A 58 -8.98 -13.08 -18.80
N SER A 59 -7.85 -13.33 -18.12
CA SER A 59 -7.37 -14.70 -17.82
C SER A 59 -6.54 -14.77 -16.54
N GLU A 60 -6.76 -15.81 -15.75
CA GLU A 60 -5.87 -16.23 -14.67
C GLU A 60 -5.01 -17.42 -15.15
N PRO A 61 -3.66 -17.39 -15.00
CA PRO A 61 -2.79 -18.45 -15.49
C PRO A 61 -3.08 -19.83 -14.87
N ASN A 62 -3.46 -20.78 -15.73
CA ASN A 62 -3.78 -22.16 -15.34
C ASN A 62 -2.53 -23.04 -15.07
N SER A 63 -1.33 -22.52 -15.30
CA SER A 63 -0.05 -23.17 -14.97
C SER A 63 1.00 -22.10 -14.65
N TRP A 64 2.00 -22.44 -13.85
CA TRP A 64 3.14 -21.57 -13.50
C TRP A 64 4.49 -22.09 -13.98
N GLU A 65 4.51 -23.17 -14.79
CA GLU A 65 5.75 -23.85 -15.22
C GLU A 65 6.58 -23.01 -16.21
N ASP A 66 5.92 -22.47 -17.25
CA ASP A 66 6.54 -21.55 -18.21
C ASP A 66 6.18 -20.11 -17.83
N THR A 67 7.04 -19.43 -17.08
CA THR A 67 6.78 -18.06 -16.59
C THR A 67 7.00 -16.96 -17.62
N MET A 68 7.79 -17.25 -18.66
CA MET A 68 8.20 -16.27 -19.68
C MET A 68 7.24 -16.23 -20.88
N LYS A 69 6.37 -17.23 -21.02
CA LYS A 69 5.25 -17.20 -21.95
C LYS A 69 4.12 -16.32 -21.44
N ASP A 70 3.63 -15.44 -22.32
CA ASP A 70 2.45 -14.61 -22.08
C ASP A 70 1.19 -15.47 -21.87
N GLU A 71 0.36 -15.07 -20.89
CA GLU A 71 -1.00 -15.60 -20.71
C GLU A 71 -1.99 -14.93 -21.67
N LEU A 72 -1.73 -13.69 -22.07
CA LEU A 72 -2.62 -12.84 -22.87
C LEU A 72 -1.98 -12.40 -24.17
N GLU A 73 -2.76 -12.37 -25.24
CA GLU A 73 -2.34 -11.80 -26.53
C GLU A 73 -2.24 -10.27 -26.43
N ARG A 74 -1.03 -9.76 -26.23
CA ARG A 74 -0.75 -8.33 -25.97
C ARG A 74 -1.34 -7.36 -26.98
N GLY A 75 -1.34 -7.73 -28.27
CA GLY A 75 -1.93 -6.92 -29.34
C GLY A 75 -3.46 -6.84 -29.32
N LYS A 76 -4.12 -7.61 -28.45
CA LYS A 76 -5.59 -7.74 -28.36
C LYS A 76 -6.15 -7.41 -26.97
N TYR A 77 -5.43 -7.71 -25.90
CA TYR A 77 -5.86 -7.52 -24.52
C TYR A 77 -4.91 -6.60 -23.76
N PRO A 78 -5.42 -5.57 -23.05
CA PRO A 78 -4.60 -4.76 -22.16
C PRO A 78 -4.24 -5.54 -20.89
N ARG A 79 -3.07 -5.24 -20.31
CA ARG A 79 -2.83 -5.56 -18.90
C ARG A 79 -3.81 -4.77 -18.02
N MET A 80 -4.00 -5.21 -16.78
CA MET A 80 -4.67 -4.43 -15.76
C MET A 80 -3.60 -3.74 -14.90
N PRO A 81 -3.48 -2.40 -14.95
CA PRO A 81 -2.58 -1.68 -14.07
C PRO A 81 -2.86 -1.93 -12.59
N TRP A 82 -1.82 -1.81 -11.76
CA TRP A 82 -1.80 -2.19 -10.36
C TRP A 82 -1.32 -0.99 -9.54
N HIS A 83 -2.21 -0.42 -8.73
CA HIS A 83 -1.89 0.66 -7.80
C HIS A 83 -1.86 0.12 -6.36
N ASP A 84 -0.78 0.36 -5.64
CA ASP A 84 -0.58 -0.20 -4.30
C ASP A 84 0.41 0.62 -3.47
N ILE A 85 0.38 0.44 -2.15
CA ILE A 85 1.24 1.13 -1.19
C ILE A 85 2.07 0.13 -0.39
N HIS A 86 3.35 0.44 -0.23
CA HIS A 86 4.27 -0.28 0.64
C HIS A 86 5.16 0.70 1.41
N CYS A 87 5.49 0.37 2.65
CA CYS A 87 6.30 1.20 3.54
C CYS A 87 7.57 0.45 3.96
N ALA A 88 8.71 1.13 3.92
CA ALA A 88 9.96 0.70 4.51
C ALA A 88 10.15 1.34 5.90
N LEU A 89 10.56 0.54 6.87
CA LEU A 89 10.72 0.90 8.28
C LEU A 89 12.15 0.61 8.74
N TRP A 90 12.62 1.38 9.72
CA TRP A 90 13.91 1.20 10.41
C TRP A 90 13.73 1.23 11.93
N GLY A 91 14.67 0.59 12.64
CA GLY A 91 14.74 0.69 14.11
C GLY A 91 13.71 -0.20 14.82
N PRO A 92 13.19 0.22 16.00
CA PRO A 92 12.36 -0.63 16.86
C PRO A 92 11.18 -1.36 16.17
N PRO A 93 10.40 -0.75 15.26
CA PRO A 93 9.28 -1.43 14.57
C PRO A 93 9.70 -2.69 13.80
N CYS A 94 10.93 -2.75 13.28
CA CYS A 94 11.45 -3.92 12.58
C CYS A 94 11.57 -5.13 13.50
N ARG A 95 11.88 -4.90 14.78
CA ARG A 95 11.97 -5.94 15.82
C ARG A 95 10.59 -6.45 16.22
N ASP A 96 9.56 -5.58 16.20
CA ASP A 96 8.19 -5.98 16.48
C ASP A 96 7.58 -6.79 15.31
N ALA A 97 7.83 -6.39 14.07
CA ALA A 97 7.48 -7.17 12.88
C ALA A 97 8.21 -8.53 12.85
N ALA A 98 9.49 -8.56 13.24
CA ALA A 98 10.22 -9.81 13.40
C ALA A 98 9.70 -10.69 14.54
N ARG A 99 9.26 -10.10 15.66
CA ARG A 99 8.59 -10.85 16.73
C ARG A 99 7.31 -11.52 16.21
N HIS A 100 6.53 -10.85 15.37
CA HIS A 100 5.38 -11.45 14.68
C HIS A 100 5.81 -12.63 13.79
N PHE A 101 6.85 -12.46 12.96
CA PHE A 101 7.36 -13.53 12.08
C PHE A 101 7.84 -14.75 12.88
N VAL A 102 8.71 -14.54 13.88
CA VAL A 102 9.26 -15.59 14.74
C VAL A 102 8.17 -16.34 15.51
N GLN A 103 7.15 -15.63 16.01
CA GLN A 103 5.99 -16.25 16.66
C GLN A 103 5.28 -17.21 15.70
N ARG A 104 4.98 -16.76 14.47
CA ARG A 104 4.25 -17.55 13.48
C ARG A 104 5.07 -18.71 12.92
N TRP A 105 6.36 -18.51 12.66
CA TRP A 105 7.28 -19.58 12.27
C TRP A 105 7.28 -20.71 13.31
N ASN A 106 7.51 -20.38 14.58
CA ASN A 106 7.58 -21.37 15.66
C ASN A 106 6.22 -22.05 15.90
N HIS A 107 5.10 -21.35 15.67
CA HIS A 107 3.76 -21.95 15.71
C HIS A 107 3.52 -22.91 14.52
N ALA A 108 3.85 -22.50 13.29
CA ALA A 108 3.68 -23.32 12.09
C ALA A 108 4.57 -24.57 12.12
N LYS A 109 5.82 -24.43 12.57
CA LYS A 109 6.76 -25.55 12.80
C LYS A 109 6.13 -26.66 13.66
N ARG A 110 5.53 -26.29 14.80
CA ARG A 110 4.97 -27.24 15.78
C ARG A 110 3.65 -27.89 15.35
N ASN A 111 2.89 -27.26 14.46
CA ASN A 111 1.50 -27.65 14.17
C ASN A 111 1.24 -28.10 12.72
N LYS A 112 2.11 -27.72 11.77
CA LYS A 112 1.86 -27.91 10.33
C LYS A 112 3.05 -28.50 9.56
N ALA A 113 4.27 -28.41 10.09
CA ALA A 113 5.45 -28.70 9.28
C ALA A 113 5.78 -30.21 9.22
N PRO A 114 5.88 -30.81 8.02
CA PRO A 114 6.47 -32.14 7.89
C PRO A 114 7.95 -32.08 8.27
N ASN A 115 8.47 -33.13 8.90
CA ASN A 115 9.85 -33.22 9.39
C ASN A 115 10.22 -32.07 10.36
N GLU A 116 9.37 -31.77 11.33
CA GLU A 116 9.60 -30.71 12.35
C GLU A 116 11.03 -30.71 12.95
N GLN A 117 11.64 -31.89 13.12
CA GLN A 117 12.98 -32.05 13.71
C GLN A 117 14.10 -31.43 12.86
N THR A 118 13.94 -31.31 11.54
CA THR A 118 14.96 -30.72 10.64
C THR A 118 14.79 -29.22 10.45
N ILE A 119 13.69 -28.64 10.95
CA ILE A 119 13.39 -27.21 10.81
C ILE A 119 13.86 -26.50 12.09
N PRO A 120 14.67 -25.44 12.02
CA PRO A 120 15.13 -24.74 13.21
C PRO A 120 13.98 -24.03 13.92
N LEU A 121 14.00 -24.03 15.26
CA LEU A 121 13.26 -23.03 16.04
C LEU A 121 13.98 -21.68 15.88
N LEU A 122 13.24 -20.64 15.54
CA LEU A 122 13.78 -19.28 15.55
C LEU A 122 13.76 -18.77 16.99
N MET A 123 14.94 -18.62 17.58
CA MET A 123 15.08 -18.03 18.91
C MET A 123 14.94 -16.51 18.80
N PRO A 124 14.04 -15.85 19.55
CA PRO A 124 14.03 -14.40 19.61
C PRO A 124 15.37 -13.89 20.14
N HIS A 125 16.01 -12.94 19.45
CA HIS A 125 17.15 -12.23 20.00
C HIS A 125 16.77 -11.58 21.34
N HIS A 126 17.74 -11.43 22.24
CA HIS A 126 17.54 -10.89 23.59
C HIS A 126 16.72 -9.60 23.60
N HIS A 127 16.94 -8.69 22.65
CA HIS A 127 16.25 -7.41 22.54
C HIS A 127 14.83 -7.49 21.93
N MET A 128 14.40 -8.66 21.46
CA MET A 128 13.02 -8.93 21.01
C MET A 128 12.17 -9.55 22.13
N VAL A 129 12.80 -10.04 23.20
CA VAL A 129 12.13 -10.57 24.39
C VAL A 129 11.69 -9.41 25.27
N ILE A 130 10.41 -9.38 25.67
CA ILE A 130 9.90 -8.33 26.56
C ILE A 130 10.53 -8.55 27.95
N PRO A 131 11.00 -7.50 28.68
CA PRO A 131 11.80 -7.67 29.90
C PRO A 131 11.21 -8.58 31.00
N HIS A 132 9.89 -8.76 31.06
CA HIS A 132 9.26 -9.70 32.01
C HIS A 132 9.51 -11.19 31.70
N TYR A 133 9.90 -11.54 30.47
CA TYR A 133 10.36 -12.89 30.10
C TYR A 133 11.86 -13.10 30.30
N MET A 134 12.63 -12.02 30.50
CA MET A 134 13.95 -12.09 31.13
C MET A 134 13.73 -12.29 32.63
N GLY A 135 13.33 -13.51 33.00
CA GLY A 135 13.08 -13.88 34.40
C GLY A 135 14.26 -13.47 35.25
N ARG A 136 13.98 -12.75 36.35
CA ARG A 136 14.98 -12.05 37.19
C ARG A 136 16.25 -12.89 37.35
N SER A 137 17.29 -12.52 36.61
CA SER A 137 18.65 -13.01 36.81
C SER A 137 19.13 -12.48 38.15
N ARG A 138 18.73 -13.13 39.24
CA ARG A 138 19.53 -13.14 40.44
C ARG A 138 20.82 -13.82 40.05
N GLU A 139 21.88 -13.04 39.97
CA GLU A 139 23.24 -13.56 40.01
C GLU A 139 23.31 -14.47 41.24
N ILE A 140 23.47 -15.76 40.98
CA ILE A 140 23.73 -16.73 42.04
C ILE A 140 25.22 -16.63 42.29
N ASP A 141 25.60 -15.84 43.29
CA ASP A 141 26.94 -15.92 43.87
C ASP A 141 27.14 -17.35 44.38
N ILE A 142 27.95 -18.12 43.67
CA ILE A 142 28.34 -19.46 44.08
C ILE A 142 29.47 -19.32 45.11
N GLU A 143 29.09 -19.16 46.38
CA GLU A 143 30.02 -19.42 47.48
C GLU A 143 30.43 -20.90 47.44
N ILE A 144 31.73 -21.16 47.24
CA ILE A 144 32.29 -22.51 47.18
C ILE A 144 32.40 -23.06 48.62
N GLY A 145 31.31 -23.67 49.10
CA GLY A 145 31.22 -24.37 50.38
C GLY A 145 31.23 -25.90 50.22
N ASN A 146 32.32 -26.55 50.62
CA ASN A 146 32.47 -28.02 50.54
C ASN A 146 31.56 -28.76 51.54
N VAL A 147 30.58 -29.55 51.06
CA VAL A 147 30.01 -30.71 51.80
C VAL A 147 29.60 -31.82 50.83
N GLU A 148 30.10 -33.05 51.04
CA GLU A 148 29.67 -34.26 50.33
C GLU A 148 28.37 -34.84 50.94
N VAL A 149 27.33 -35.10 50.15
CA VAL A 149 26.27 -36.09 50.49
C VAL A 149 25.81 -36.86 49.24
N LYS A 150 25.55 -38.16 49.42
CA LYS A 150 25.25 -39.18 48.40
C LYS A 150 23.89 -39.04 47.70
N PRO A 151 23.71 -39.60 46.49
CA PRO A 151 22.45 -39.55 45.74
C PRO A 151 21.37 -40.47 46.32
N LYS A 152 20.10 -40.06 46.19
CA LYS A 152 18.93 -40.93 46.27
C LYS A 152 17.85 -40.50 45.27
N ASP A 153 17.21 -41.48 44.67
CA ASP A 153 16.09 -41.33 43.75
C ASP A 153 14.86 -40.66 44.39
N ILE A 154 14.14 -39.90 43.56
CA ILE A 154 12.68 -39.75 43.40
C ILE A 154 12.56 -38.96 42.08
N GLY A 155 11.79 -39.35 41.05
CA GLY A 155 10.55 -40.11 41.06
C GLY A 155 9.47 -39.17 40.50
N ARG A 156 9.01 -39.40 39.26
CA ARG A 156 7.96 -38.59 38.62
C ARG A 156 6.70 -38.57 39.48
N GLN A 157 6.12 -37.39 39.68
CA GLN A 157 4.67 -37.26 39.70
C GLN A 157 4.21 -35.85 39.30
N ASP A 158 3.34 -35.80 38.30
CA ASP A 158 2.61 -34.60 37.91
C ASP A 158 1.54 -34.27 38.96
N SER A 159 1.38 -32.98 39.28
CA SER A 159 0.23 -32.50 40.04
C SER A 159 -0.20 -31.11 39.56
N PHE A 160 -1.11 -31.09 38.57
CA PHE A 160 -1.81 -29.87 38.16
C PHE A 160 -2.87 -29.48 39.20
N SER A 161 -2.65 -28.36 39.90
CA SER A 161 -3.66 -27.40 40.41
C SER A 161 -2.89 -26.26 41.12
N SER A 162 -3.36 -25.02 41.20
CA SER A 162 -4.68 -24.43 40.91
C SER A 162 -4.56 -22.99 40.35
N TRP A 163 -5.67 -22.44 39.88
CA TRP A 163 -5.81 -21.09 39.29
C TRP A 163 -5.21 -19.92 40.09
N SER A 164 -4.67 -18.93 39.37
CA SER A 164 -4.85 -17.47 39.60
C SER A 164 -4.14 -16.66 38.50
N PRO A 165 -4.48 -15.38 38.28
CA PRO A 165 -5.82 -14.80 38.13
C PRO A 165 -6.03 -14.18 36.73
N LEU A 166 -7.25 -13.73 36.46
CA LEU A 166 -7.61 -12.92 35.29
C LEU A 166 -7.12 -11.47 35.51
N GLN A 167 -6.11 -10.99 34.77
CA GLN A 167 -5.75 -9.57 34.78
C GLN A 167 -5.09 -9.10 33.48
N ASP A 168 -5.81 -8.20 32.81
CA ASP A 168 -5.40 -7.08 31.95
C ASP A 168 -4.08 -7.17 31.16
N ILE A 169 -4.19 -7.10 29.84
CA ILE A 169 -3.13 -6.59 28.96
C ILE A 169 -3.13 -5.07 29.11
N PRO A 170 -2.10 -4.43 29.69
CA PRO A 170 -2.04 -2.97 29.75
C PRO A 170 -1.78 -2.43 28.34
N LEU A 171 -2.49 -1.36 27.99
CA LEU A 171 -2.16 -0.54 26.82
C LEU A 171 -0.70 -0.03 26.97
N LEU A 172 0.15 -0.34 26.00
CA LEU A 172 1.54 0.12 25.97
C LEU A 172 1.60 1.61 25.61
N LEU A 173 1.46 2.47 26.62
CA LEU A 173 1.96 3.83 26.56
C LEU A 173 3.48 3.80 26.83
N PRO A 174 4.32 4.39 25.97
CA PRO A 174 5.73 4.54 26.29
C PRO A 174 5.88 5.64 27.35
N GLN A 175 6.44 5.28 28.51
CA GLN A 175 6.98 6.26 29.43
C GLN A 175 8.30 6.77 28.86
N GLU A 176 8.50 8.09 28.91
CA GLU A 176 9.64 8.76 28.28
C GLU A 176 10.97 8.30 28.87
N ALA A 177 11.96 8.09 28.01
CA ALA A 177 13.32 7.78 28.43
C ALA A 177 14.08 9.08 28.70
N ASP A 178 13.86 9.66 29.89
CA ASP A 178 14.70 10.74 30.41
C ASP A 178 16.13 10.22 30.60
N GLY A 179 17.05 10.73 29.77
CA GLY A 179 18.49 10.56 29.92
C GLY A 179 19.10 11.82 30.54
N LEU A 180 18.93 11.99 31.85
CA LEU A 180 19.53 13.11 32.60
C LEU A 180 21.06 12.99 32.75
N ASP A 181 21.69 14.15 32.88
CA ASP A 181 23.13 14.35 33.00
C ASP A 181 23.83 13.48 34.04
N ALA A 182 24.97 12.90 33.66
CA ALA A 182 25.95 12.38 34.60
C ALA A 182 26.99 13.48 34.92
N SER A 183 26.89 14.09 36.11
CA SER A 183 27.92 15.00 36.62
C SER A 183 28.49 14.55 37.97
N ASN A 184 29.81 14.74 38.11
CA ASN A 184 30.61 14.77 39.34
C ASN A 184 30.88 13.47 40.12
N ILE A 185 32.17 13.18 40.32
CA ILE A 185 32.95 13.42 41.56
C ILE A 185 34.44 13.38 41.12
N ASN A 186 35.21 14.48 41.00
CA ASN A 186 35.65 15.53 41.95
C ASN A 186 37.01 15.21 42.64
N ASN A 187 38.07 15.95 42.30
CA ASN A 187 38.98 16.65 43.24
C ASN A 187 40.20 17.35 42.59
N ASN A 188 40.26 18.68 42.73
CA ASN A 188 41.41 19.51 43.16
C ASN A 188 42.82 19.40 42.50
N LEU A 189 43.20 20.41 41.69
CA LEU A 189 44.10 21.54 42.07
C LEU A 189 44.82 22.25 40.88
N ASN A 190 44.72 23.59 40.87
CA ASN A 190 45.66 24.63 40.40
C ASN A 190 46.69 24.39 39.27
N GLY A 191 46.79 25.34 38.33
CA GLY A 191 48.11 25.82 37.86
C GLY A 191 48.30 26.18 36.38
N LEU A 192 48.24 27.48 36.09
CA LEU A 192 48.93 28.24 35.03
C LEU A 192 50.05 27.55 34.19
N GLY A 193 49.91 27.63 32.85
CA GLY A 193 50.88 28.35 32.00
C GLY A 193 52.04 27.61 31.29
N MET A 194 52.23 27.99 30.01
CA MET A 194 53.46 28.00 29.19
C MET A 194 54.18 26.69 28.76
N ASN A 195 54.14 26.46 27.45
CA ASN A 195 55.29 26.39 26.51
C ASN A 195 56.68 25.82 26.93
N GLN A 196 57.23 25.01 25.98
CA GLN A 196 58.64 24.83 25.56
C GLN A 196 59.44 23.54 25.89
N TYR A 197 60.00 22.98 24.79
CA TYR A 197 61.28 22.27 24.56
C TYR A 197 61.69 20.97 25.32
N GLN A 198 61.60 19.84 24.59
CA GLN A 198 62.72 19.09 23.95
C GLN A 198 63.73 18.22 24.78
N TYR A 199 64.16 17.12 24.11
CA TYR A 199 65.30 16.17 24.36
C TYR A 199 64.99 14.84 25.07
N HIS A 200 65.09 13.69 24.35
CA HIS A 200 66.20 12.68 24.33
C HIS A 200 66.28 11.81 25.61
N LEU A 201 66.63 10.50 25.62
CA LEU A 201 67.04 9.47 24.65
C LEU A 201 66.52 8.11 25.24
N ASP A 202 66.22 7.01 24.54
CA ASP A 202 67.20 6.04 24.02
C ASP A 202 66.53 4.92 23.17
N GLN A 203 67.25 4.41 22.18
CA GLN A 203 67.10 3.07 21.58
C GLN A 203 68.37 2.26 21.87
N PRO A 204 68.36 0.92 21.78
CA PRO A 204 68.79 0.27 20.53
C PRO A 204 67.87 -0.90 20.13
N SER A 205 67.40 -1.08 18.90
CA SER A 205 68.05 -1.17 17.56
C SER A 205 68.68 -2.54 17.22
N ARG A 206 68.11 -3.21 16.20
CA ARG A 206 68.72 -3.99 15.07
C ARG A 206 67.79 -5.15 14.61
N VAL A 207 67.17 -5.09 13.43
CA VAL A 207 67.71 -5.36 12.05
C VAL A 207 67.82 -6.87 11.74
N GLY A 208 67.15 -7.36 10.67
CA GLY A 208 67.40 -8.74 10.22
C GLY A 208 66.49 -9.43 9.17
N GLN A 209 66.30 -8.84 7.98
CA GLN A 209 66.12 -9.55 6.69
C GLN A 209 64.84 -10.39 6.38
N SER A 210 64.76 -10.76 5.09
CA SER A 210 63.60 -11.14 4.27
C SER A 210 63.70 -12.59 3.73
N ILE A 211 62.86 -12.92 2.72
CA ILE A 211 62.79 -14.16 1.90
C ILE A 211 61.73 -15.15 2.45
N SER A 212 60.55 -15.33 1.83
CA SER A 212 60.21 -16.14 0.62
C SER A 212 60.45 -17.66 0.81
N SER A 213 59.76 -18.62 0.18
CA SER A 213 58.52 -18.66 -0.63
C SER A 213 58.26 -20.12 -1.09
N SER A 214 57.04 -20.65 -1.00
CA SER A 214 56.45 -21.67 -1.91
C SER A 214 55.08 -22.13 -1.35
N PHE A 215 53.93 -21.96 -2.00
CA PHE A 215 53.44 -22.43 -3.31
C PHE A 215 53.28 -23.95 -3.45
N GLN A 216 52.02 -24.41 -3.49
CA GLN A 216 51.31 -25.20 -4.53
C GLN A 216 50.01 -25.78 -3.91
N LYS A 217 48.87 -25.96 -4.58
CA LYS A 217 48.51 -25.84 -6.02
C LYS A 217 46.98 -25.74 -6.15
N SER A 218 46.47 -24.89 -7.04
CA SER A 218 45.20 -25.09 -7.75
C SER A 218 45.40 -24.66 -9.20
N LYS A 219 44.78 -25.39 -10.16
CA LYS A 219 44.96 -25.15 -11.60
C LYS A 219 43.91 -24.18 -12.14
N ILE A 220 44.34 -23.35 -13.09
CA ILE A 220 43.55 -22.50 -14.00
C ILE A 220 43.75 -23.13 -15.41
N GLU A 221 42.85 -23.10 -16.40
CA GLU A 221 42.50 -22.04 -17.39
C GLU A 221 41.76 -22.79 -18.57
N PRO A 222 41.14 -22.14 -19.60
CA PRO A 222 41.21 -20.72 -19.96
C PRO A 222 39.95 -19.97 -20.44
N LEU A 223 40.07 -18.64 -20.38
CA LEU A 223 39.54 -17.64 -21.33
C LEU A 223 40.79 -17.03 -22.04
N ILE A 224 40.76 -16.23 -23.12
CA ILE A 224 39.72 -15.50 -23.85
C ILE A 224 40.00 -15.71 -25.39
N PRO A 225 39.23 -15.16 -26.36
CA PRO A 225 39.53 -13.78 -26.81
C PRO A 225 38.31 -12.92 -27.23
N ASP A 226 38.30 -11.68 -26.74
CA ASP A 226 37.51 -10.57 -27.30
C ASP A 226 38.08 -10.07 -28.63
N MET A 227 37.21 -9.81 -29.61
CA MET A 227 37.44 -9.08 -30.88
C MET A 227 36.08 -9.04 -31.63
N GLN A 228 35.53 -7.95 -32.18
CA GLN A 228 35.91 -6.52 -32.26
C GLN A 228 34.63 -5.68 -32.26
N MET A 229 34.67 -4.45 -31.73
CA MET A 229 33.70 -3.41 -32.10
C MET A 229 34.41 -2.37 -32.99
N LYS A 230 33.92 -2.23 -34.23
CA LYS A 230 34.22 -1.14 -35.19
C LYS A 230 32.89 -0.43 -35.46
N GLY A 231 32.80 0.89 -35.57
CA GLY A 231 33.81 1.93 -35.41
C GLY A 231 33.15 3.31 -35.42
N PHE A 232 33.93 4.35 -35.11
CA PHE A 232 33.51 5.76 -35.01
C PHE A 232 32.84 6.32 -36.27
N ILE A 233 32.01 7.35 -36.10
CA ILE A 233 32.31 8.74 -36.50
C ILE A 233 31.39 9.70 -35.71
N ASP A 234 31.98 10.76 -35.18
CA ASP A 234 31.28 11.90 -34.59
C ASP A 234 30.62 12.76 -35.68
N ASP A 235 29.55 13.49 -35.34
CA ASP A 235 29.39 14.87 -35.81
C ASP A 235 28.59 15.64 -34.75
N LEU A 236 29.28 16.53 -34.04
CA LEU A 236 28.62 17.67 -33.39
C LEU A 236 28.25 18.66 -34.49
N ASP A 237 27.06 19.24 -34.41
CA ASP A 237 26.91 20.63 -34.87
C ASP A 237 26.03 21.42 -33.90
N SER A 238 26.59 22.52 -33.42
CA SER A 238 25.95 23.46 -32.50
C SER A 238 25.23 24.56 -33.27
N MET A 239 24.04 24.95 -32.83
CA MET A 239 23.56 26.32 -33.06
C MET A 239 22.99 26.92 -31.78
N ASP A 240 23.82 27.75 -31.14
CA ASP A 240 23.36 28.78 -30.21
C ASP A 240 22.40 29.75 -30.90
N LEU A 241 21.41 30.23 -30.14
CA LEU A 241 20.81 31.54 -30.41
C LEU A 241 20.38 32.20 -29.10
N GLN A 242 21.27 33.00 -28.54
CA GLN A 242 20.97 33.91 -27.44
C GLN A 242 20.09 35.06 -27.93
N SER A 243 19.14 35.48 -27.08
CA SER A 243 18.62 36.85 -27.11
C SER A 243 18.33 37.33 -25.69
N GLU A 244 19.27 38.09 -25.12
CA GLU A 244 19.04 38.85 -23.89
C GLU A 244 18.07 40.02 -24.16
N MET A 245 17.14 40.28 -23.23
CA MET A 245 16.73 41.64 -22.89
C MET A 245 16.52 41.73 -21.37
N THR A 246 16.99 42.82 -20.78
CA THR A 246 17.16 43.02 -19.33
C THR A 246 16.18 44.06 -18.78
N LEU A 247 15.97 44.04 -17.45
CA LEU A 247 15.28 45.06 -16.62
C LEU A 247 13.72 45.02 -16.69
N ASP A 248 12.97 45.27 -15.61
CA ASP A 248 13.36 45.83 -14.30
C ASP A 248 12.54 45.26 -13.10
N ALA A 249 13.01 45.52 -11.87
CA ALA A 249 12.59 44.79 -10.67
C ALA A 249 11.34 45.32 -9.93
N ALA A 250 10.61 44.41 -9.27
CA ALA A 250 9.77 44.71 -8.11
C ALA A 250 9.79 43.52 -7.13
N ALA A 251 10.28 43.76 -5.90
CA ALA A 251 10.52 42.70 -4.92
C ALA A 251 9.25 42.26 -4.18
N GLN A 252 9.07 40.94 -4.02
CA GLN A 252 8.32 40.33 -2.92
C GLN A 252 9.04 39.05 -2.46
N SER A 253 8.86 38.69 -1.20
CA SER A 253 9.77 37.80 -0.47
C SER A 253 9.53 36.32 -0.73
N ASP A 254 10.41 35.70 -1.52
CA ASP A 254 10.47 34.24 -1.60
C ASP A 254 11.10 33.64 -0.34
N MET A 255 10.33 32.80 0.34
CA MET A 255 10.85 31.91 1.37
C MET A 255 11.27 30.61 0.67
N GLN A 256 12.57 30.45 0.43
CA GLN A 256 13.14 29.24 -0.20
C GLN A 256 12.81 27.99 0.63
N ILE A 257 11.75 27.29 0.23
CA ILE A 257 11.50 25.90 0.61
C ILE A 257 12.11 25.08 -0.53
N SER A 258 13.10 24.24 -0.21
CA SER A 258 14.02 23.65 -1.18
C SER A 258 13.33 22.82 -2.27
N ASP A 259 13.48 23.24 -3.53
CA ASP A 259 13.23 22.40 -4.71
C ASP A 259 14.09 21.12 -4.66
N ASP A 260 15.28 21.16 -4.03
CA ASP A 260 16.19 20.02 -3.82
C ASP A 260 15.49 18.72 -3.36
N TRP A 261 14.45 18.80 -2.51
CA TRP A 261 13.78 17.61 -1.98
C TRP A 261 12.92 16.90 -3.03
N TRP A 262 12.38 17.65 -3.99
CA TRP A 262 11.60 17.13 -5.12
C TRP A 262 12.50 16.75 -6.30
N GLU A 263 13.54 17.53 -6.59
CA GLU A 263 14.59 17.14 -7.56
C GLU A 263 15.23 15.79 -7.21
N THR A 264 15.38 15.49 -5.91
CA THR A 264 15.92 14.21 -5.44
C THR A 264 15.02 13.02 -5.80
N GLN A 265 13.70 13.21 -5.99
CA GLN A 265 12.82 12.14 -6.49
C GLN A 265 12.92 11.96 -8.01
N GLU A 266 13.03 13.04 -8.80
CA GLU A 266 13.18 12.93 -10.26
C GLU A 266 14.51 12.25 -10.68
N ARG A 267 15.56 12.32 -9.85
CA ARG A 267 16.83 11.60 -10.12
C ARG A 267 16.74 10.07 -9.97
N GLY A 268 15.64 9.53 -9.43
CA GLY A 268 15.43 8.08 -9.32
C GLY A 268 15.37 7.31 -10.65
N TYR A 269 15.28 8.02 -11.78
CA TYR A 269 15.16 7.43 -13.13
C TYR A 269 16.49 7.23 -13.88
N GLN A 270 17.63 7.66 -13.34
CA GLN A 270 18.95 7.37 -13.94
C GLN A 270 19.56 6.09 -13.33
N VAL A 271 20.15 5.25 -14.19
CA VAL A 271 20.77 3.98 -13.79
C VAL A 271 21.92 4.26 -12.83
N VAL A 272 21.66 4.07 -11.54
CA VAL A 272 22.61 4.33 -10.46
C VAL A 272 23.79 3.36 -10.55
N SER A 273 25.00 3.89 -10.41
CA SER A 273 26.22 3.08 -10.42
C SER A 273 26.24 2.09 -9.24
N VAL A 274 26.91 0.95 -9.44
CA VAL A 274 26.80 -0.25 -8.57
C VAL A 274 27.19 0.01 -7.09
N ASP A 275 27.93 1.07 -6.79
CA ASP A 275 28.40 1.43 -5.43
C ASP A 275 27.37 2.17 -4.54
N GLU A 276 26.25 2.69 -5.07
CA GLU A 276 25.24 3.43 -4.26
C GLU A 276 24.01 2.57 -3.85
N THR A 277 24.15 1.25 -3.86
CA THR A 277 23.07 0.25 -3.67
C THR A 277 22.50 0.14 -2.22
N ALA A 278 22.60 1.20 -1.40
CA ALA A 278 22.38 1.13 0.06
C ALA A 278 21.32 2.09 0.66
N GLN A 279 20.71 3.01 -0.11
CA GLN A 279 19.70 3.95 0.44
C GLN A 279 18.30 3.74 -0.15
N VAL A 280 17.39 3.23 0.69
CA VAL A 280 15.96 3.12 0.39
C VAL A 280 15.29 4.49 0.61
N GLY A 281 15.54 5.42 -0.31
CA GLY A 281 14.88 6.72 -0.40
C GLY A 281 15.08 7.69 0.79
N PRO A 282 14.41 8.85 0.76
CA PRO A 282 14.39 9.79 1.87
C PRO A 282 13.63 9.20 3.07
N ARG A 283 14.09 9.52 4.29
CA ARG A 283 13.53 8.98 5.54
C ARG A 283 13.08 10.10 6.47
N THR A 284 11.88 9.97 7.03
CA THR A 284 11.28 10.91 7.99
C THR A 284 11.19 10.26 9.38
N PRO A 285 11.53 10.97 10.47
CA PRO A 285 11.35 10.44 11.82
C PRO A 285 9.86 10.42 12.20
N CYS A 286 9.31 9.23 12.37
CA CYS A 286 7.92 9.03 12.82
C CYS A 286 7.87 8.23 14.13
N ARG A 287 6.71 8.21 14.78
CA ARG A 287 6.36 7.22 15.80
C ARG A 287 5.56 6.12 15.11
N CYS A 288 6.15 4.94 14.99
CA CYS A 288 5.52 3.80 14.32
C CYS A 288 5.09 2.73 15.33
N GLN A 289 3.88 2.20 15.20
CA GLN A 289 3.36 1.08 15.97
C GLN A 289 2.93 -0.04 15.02
N VAL A 290 3.52 -1.23 15.17
CA VAL A 290 3.09 -2.43 14.44
C VAL A 290 1.74 -2.90 14.99
N ILE A 291 0.80 -3.15 14.09
CA ILE A 291 -0.57 -3.62 14.34
C ILE A 291 -0.83 -4.86 13.48
N ARG A 292 -1.74 -5.75 13.92
CA ARG A 292 -1.98 -7.03 13.24
C ARG A 292 -3.38 -7.58 13.49
N SER A 293 -3.80 -8.45 12.58
CA SER A 293 -4.94 -9.35 12.76
C SER A 293 -4.39 -10.76 12.93
N VAL A 294 -4.54 -11.37 14.12
CA VAL A 294 -4.07 -12.74 14.37
C VAL A 294 -4.95 -13.46 15.39
N SER A 295 -4.94 -14.79 15.37
CA SER A 295 -5.63 -15.62 16.36
C SER A 295 -4.93 -16.98 16.52
N HIS A 296 -5.55 -17.87 17.30
CA HIS A 296 -5.01 -19.20 17.60
C HIS A 296 -4.59 -19.99 16.35
N TRP A 297 -5.37 -19.95 15.27
CA TRP A 297 -5.09 -20.74 14.06
C TRP A 297 -3.90 -20.21 13.25
N SER A 298 -3.62 -18.90 13.35
CA SER A 298 -2.65 -18.21 12.50
C SER A 298 -1.32 -17.89 13.17
N ALA A 299 -1.33 -17.67 14.50
CA ALA A 299 -0.14 -17.32 15.28
C ALA A 299 -0.08 -18.02 16.66
N GLY A 300 -0.98 -18.96 16.95
CA GLY A 300 -1.00 -19.68 18.22
C GLY A 300 -1.33 -18.82 19.44
N THR A 301 -1.91 -17.63 19.26
CA THR A 301 -2.32 -16.79 20.39
C THR A 301 -3.49 -17.42 21.16
N SER A 302 -3.57 -17.15 22.47
CA SER A 302 -4.71 -17.56 23.31
C SER A 302 -5.92 -16.65 23.13
N GLN A 303 -5.69 -15.37 22.82
CA GLN A 303 -6.70 -14.38 22.48
C GLN A 303 -6.55 -13.96 21.01
N THR A 304 -7.67 -13.66 20.36
CA THR A 304 -7.67 -12.99 19.04
C THR A 304 -7.19 -11.55 19.21
N GLU A 305 -6.31 -11.11 18.32
CA GLU A 305 -5.88 -9.72 18.20
C GLU A 305 -6.47 -9.11 16.93
N ASP A 306 -7.18 -8.01 17.10
CA ASP A 306 -7.89 -7.19 16.11
C ASP A 306 -7.35 -5.75 16.12
N SER A 307 -6.05 -5.58 16.39
CA SER A 307 -5.45 -4.25 16.66
C SER A 307 -5.54 -3.31 15.44
N ILE A 308 -5.57 -3.86 14.23
CA ILE A 308 -5.84 -3.10 12.99
C ILE A 308 -7.25 -2.49 12.99
N HIS A 309 -8.29 -3.26 13.29
CA HIS A 309 -9.67 -2.78 13.31
C HIS A 309 -9.88 -1.69 14.37
N ARG A 310 -9.29 -1.88 15.56
CA ARG A 310 -9.32 -0.87 16.63
C ARG A 310 -8.60 0.41 16.23
N ALA A 311 -7.48 0.32 15.52
CA ALA A 311 -6.77 1.47 14.98
C ALA A 311 -7.63 2.23 13.95
N TYR A 312 -8.21 1.54 12.96
CA TYR A 312 -9.13 2.16 12.00
C TYR A 312 -10.26 2.95 12.69
N CYS A 313 -11.02 2.29 13.57
CA CYS A 313 -12.14 2.94 14.25
C CYS A 313 -11.68 4.10 15.14
N SER A 314 -10.65 3.92 15.97
CA SER A 314 -10.20 4.99 16.88
C SER A 314 -9.62 6.20 16.14
N LEU A 315 -8.97 6.02 14.99
CA LEU A 315 -8.40 7.12 14.21
C LEU A 315 -9.50 7.90 13.49
N ILE A 316 -10.45 7.20 12.87
CA ILE A 316 -11.61 7.82 12.22
C ILE A 316 -12.46 8.60 13.23
N GLU A 317 -12.70 8.07 14.42
CA GLU A 317 -13.45 8.78 15.48
C GLU A 317 -12.72 10.04 15.99
N LYS A 318 -11.39 10.11 15.88
CA LYS A 318 -10.55 11.23 16.33
C LYS A 318 -10.23 12.27 15.26
N ALA A 319 -10.33 11.94 13.97
CA ALA A 319 -9.99 12.84 12.86
C ALA A 319 -10.67 14.22 13.01
N GLU A 320 -10.03 15.33 12.66
CA GLU A 320 -10.60 16.67 12.82
C GLU A 320 -11.14 17.26 11.51
N HIS A 321 -10.47 16.98 10.39
CA HIS A 321 -10.65 17.66 9.11
C HIS A 321 -10.89 16.72 7.93
N PHE A 322 -10.12 15.64 7.77
CA PHE A 322 -10.38 14.67 6.72
C PHE A 322 -9.85 13.26 6.98
N VAL A 323 -10.47 12.32 6.28
CA VAL A 323 -10.08 10.93 6.17
C VAL A 323 -9.92 10.60 4.69
N TYR A 324 -8.73 10.20 4.28
CA TYR A 324 -8.46 9.69 2.94
C TYR A 324 -8.16 8.19 3.03
N ILE A 325 -8.85 7.37 2.23
CA ILE A 325 -8.70 5.92 2.22
C ILE A 325 -8.49 5.46 0.78
N GLU A 326 -7.47 4.64 0.57
CA GLU A 326 -7.45 3.74 -0.59
C GLU A 326 -7.57 2.30 -0.09
N ASN A 327 -8.49 1.52 -0.66
CA ASN A 327 -8.64 0.12 -0.29
C ASN A 327 -9.10 -0.78 -1.43
N GLN A 328 -8.59 -2.01 -1.50
CA GLN A 328 -9.07 -3.02 -2.45
C GLN A 328 -10.54 -3.41 -2.25
N PHE A 329 -11.02 -3.39 -1.00
CA PHE A 329 -12.43 -3.68 -0.67
C PHE A 329 -12.96 -2.67 0.33
N PHE A 330 -14.23 -2.29 0.18
CA PHE A 330 -14.93 -1.45 1.14
C PHE A 330 -16.24 -2.11 1.59
N ILE A 331 -16.10 -3.07 2.52
CA ILE A 331 -17.18 -3.92 3.04
C ILE A 331 -17.23 -3.80 4.56
N SER A 332 -18.26 -3.14 5.09
CA SER A 332 -18.33 -2.81 6.53
C SER A 332 -19.77 -2.60 6.99
N GLY A 333 -20.02 -2.70 8.30
CA GLY A 333 -21.37 -2.65 8.88
C GLY A 333 -21.57 -1.45 9.82
N LEU A 334 -22.76 -0.85 9.77
CA LEU A 334 -23.26 0.06 10.80
C LEU A 334 -23.61 -0.70 12.09
N SER A 335 -23.79 0.02 13.19
CA SER A 335 -24.29 -0.55 14.45
C SER A 335 -25.66 -1.22 14.24
N GLY A 336 -25.77 -2.48 14.67
CA GLY A 336 -26.95 -3.32 14.45
C GLY A 336 -26.90 -4.18 13.18
N ASP A 337 -25.83 -4.10 12.37
CA ASP A 337 -25.60 -5.10 11.31
C ASP A 337 -25.09 -6.42 11.92
N GLU A 338 -25.92 -7.46 11.87
CA GLU A 338 -25.60 -8.80 12.35
C GLU A 338 -24.76 -9.62 11.35
N ILE A 339 -24.72 -9.20 10.07
CA ILE A 339 -24.03 -9.94 9.01
C ILE A 339 -22.57 -9.52 8.94
N ILE A 340 -22.32 -8.23 8.76
CA ILE A 340 -20.96 -7.66 8.69
C ILE A 340 -20.63 -7.11 10.08
N GLN A 341 -19.54 -7.59 10.69
CA GLN A 341 -19.24 -7.35 12.11
C GLN A 341 -18.26 -6.20 12.33
N ASN A 342 -17.37 -5.91 11.38
CA ASN A 342 -16.45 -4.78 11.48
C ASN A 342 -17.21 -3.43 11.43
N ARG A 343 -16.64 -2.41 12.08
CA ARG A 343 -17.31 -1.14 12.42
C ARG A 343 -16.63 0.10 11.85
N VAL A 344 -15.84 -0.06 10.79
CA VAL A 344 -15.23 1.06 10.06
C VAL A 344 -16.31 2.00 9.50
N LEU A 345 -17.40 1.45 8.95
CA LEU A 345 -18.54 2.23 8.45
C LEU A 345 -19.24 3.01 9.57
N GLU A 346 -19.43 2.38 10.74
CA GLU A 346 -20.04 3.01 11.91
C GLU A 346 -19.18 4.18 12.42
N ALA A 347 -17.85 4.02 12.47
CA ALA A 347 -16.93 5.09 12.84
C ALA A 347 -17.02 6.28 11.85
N LEU A 348 -17.02 6.02 10.54
CA LEU A 348 -17.18 7.05 9.52
C LEU A 348 -18.54 7.76 9.63
N TYR A 349 -19.63 7.00 9.77
CA TYR A 349 -20.97 7.54 9.93
C TYR A 349 -21.08 8.44 11.16
N ARG A 350 -20.64 7.97 12.34
CA ARG A 350 -20.61 8.77 13.57
C ARG A 350 -19.79 10.03 13.40
N ARG A 351 -18.60 9.92 12.79
CA ARG A 351 -17.70 11.06 12.63
C ARG A 351 -18.26 12.13 11.70
N ILE A 352 -18.87 11.74 10.58
CA ILE A 352 -19.58 12.64 9.67
C ILE A 352 -20.76 13.31 10.40
N MET A 353 -21.58 12.55 11.13
CA MET A 353 -22.69 13.11 11.89
C MET A 353 -22.24 14.11 12.98
N GLN A 354 -21.09 13.86 13.62
CA GLN A 354 -20.48 14.81 14.55
C GLN A 354 -19.97 16.07 13.85
N ALA A 355 -19.29 15.95 12.70
CA ALA A 355 -18.88 17.12 11.90
C ALA A 355 -20.07 17.98 11.49
N HIS A 356 -21.16 17.33 11.06
CA HIS A 356 -22.39 18.01 10.71
C HIS A 356 -23.01 18.72 11.91
N LYS A 357 -23.12 18.05 13.06
CA LYS A 357 -23.64 18.66 14.30
C LYS A 357 -22.81 19.87 14.74
N GLU A 358 -21.49 19.83 14.56
CA GLU A 358 -20.56 20.92 14.87
C GLU A 358 -20.47 22.00 13.77
N GLN A 359 -21.15 21.80 12.62
CA GLN A 359 -21.04 22.64 11.41
C GLN A 359 -19.58 22.83 10.93
N LYS A 360 -18.72 21.82 11.13
CA LYS A 360 -17.34 21.83 10.64
C LYS A 360 -17.25 21.33 9.20
N CYS A 361 -16.29 21.89 8.46
CA CYS A 361 -15.81 21.27 7.22
C CYS A 361 -15.11 19.96 7.58
N PHE A 362 -15.59 18.85 7.02
CA PHE A 362 -15.01 17.52 7.21
C PHE A 362 -15.21 16.72 5.93
N ARG A 363 -14.20 15.96 5.48
CA ARG A 363 -14.30 15.16 4.25
C ARG A 363 -13.81 13.73 4.43
N VAL A 364 -14.50 12.79 3.79
CA VAL A 364 -14.14 11.38 3.68
C VAL A 364 -14.02 11.06 2.19
N ILE A 365 -12.81 10.74 1.76
CA ILE A 365 -12.46 10.49 0.36
C ILE A 365 -12.02 9.04 0.26
N ILE A 366 -12.76 8.23 -0.51
CA ILE A 366 -12.54 6.79 -0.61
C ILE A 366 -12.24 6.43 -2.06
N VAL A 367 -11.05 5.88 -2.31
CA VAL A 367 -10.62 5.36 -3.61
C VAL A 367 -10.59 3.83 -3.56
N ILE A 368 -11.31 3.19 -4.47
CA ILE A 368 -11.56 1.74 -4.50
C ILE A 368 -11.50 1.24 -5.95
N PRO A 369 -11.18 -0.04 -6.21
CA PRO A 369 -11.18 -0.55 -7.58
C PRO A 369 -12.61 -0.52 -8.14
N LEU A 370 -12.74 -0.12 -9.42
CA LEU A 370 -14.05 0.01 -10.08
C LEU A 370 -14.78 -1.35 -10.11
N LEU A 371 -14.06 -2.43 -10.40
CA LEU A 371 -14.54 -3.81 -10.35
C LEU A 371 -13.52 -4.73 -9.65
N PRO A 372 -13.99 -5.74 -8.88
CA PRO A 372 -13.12 -6.75 -8.29
C PRO A 372 -12.23 -7.45 -9.34
N GLY A 373 -10.94 -7.64 -9.01
CA GLY A 373 -9.93 -8.19 -9.92
C GLY A 373 -9.91 -9.72 -10.01
N PHE A 374 -11.05 -10.34 -10.29
CA PHE A 374 -11.18 -11.79 -10.50
C PHE A 374 -11.62 -12.10 -11.93
N GLN A 375 -11.34 -13.31 -12.40
CA GLN A 375 -11.69 -13.76 -13.75
C GLN A 375 -13.19 -13.76 -14.07
N GLY A 376 -13.53 -13.34 -15.29
CA GLY A 376 -14.84 -13.45 -15.90
C GLY A 376 -15.60 -12.13 -16.00
N GLY A 377 -16.45 -12.03 -17.04
CA GLY A 377 -17.37 -10.91 -17.23
C GLY A 377 -18.60 -11.03 -16.35
N LEU A 378 -19.15 -9.88 -15.94
CA LEU A 378 -20.21 -9.79 -14.92
C LEU A 378 -21.48 -10.61 -15.22
N ASP A 379 -21.71 -10.96 -16.47
CA ASP A 379 -22.83 -11.79 -16.89
C ASP A 379 -22.52 -13.30 -16.96
N ASP A 380 -21.25 -13.69 -16.91
CA ASP A 380 -20.78 -15.08 -17.02
C ASP A 380 -21.06 -15.88 -15.75
N GLY A 381 -21.15 -17.22 -15.89
CA GLY A 381 -21.30 -18.12 -14.75
C GLY A 381 -20.14 -18.00 -13.75
N GLY A 382 -18.90 -17.89 -14.24
CA GLY A 382 -17.69 -17.80 -13.40
C GLY A 382 -17.58 -16.51 -12.57
N ALA A 383 -18.21 -15.40 -13.01
CA ALA A 383 -18.11 -14.11 -12.32
C ALA A 383 -18.99 -13.97 -11.07
N ALA A 384 -19.52 -15.08 -10.53
CA ALA A 384 -20.29 -15.07 -9.29
C ALA A 384 -19.49 -14.51 -8.08
N THR A 385 -18.16 -14.69 -8.04
CA THR A 385 -17.28 -14.01 -7.06
C THR A 385 -17.30 -12.49 -7.23
N VAL A 386 -17.17 -11.99 -8.46
CA VAL A 386 -17.19 -10.55 -8.78
C VAL A 386 -18.53 -9.94 -8.35
N ARG A 387 -19.65 -10.59 -8.75
CA ARG A 387 -21.01 -10.18 -8.35
C ARG A 387 -21.20 -10.19 -6.83
N ALA A 388 -20.75 -11.25 -6.13
CA ALA A 388 -20.87 -11.36 -4.67
C ALA A 388 -20.12 -10.23 -3.93
N ILE A 389 -18.89 -9.90 -4.35
CA ILE A 389 -18.12 -8.81 -3.76
C ILE A 389 -18.78 -7.46 -4.04
N MET A 390 -19.23 -7.23 -5.29
CA MET A 390 -20.01 -6.04 -5.64
C MET A 390 -21.27 -5.90 -4.79
N HIS A 391 -22.01 -6.99 -4.52
CA HIS A 391 -23.17 -6.95 -3.64
C HIS A 391 -22.83 -6.36 -2.27
N TRP A 392 -21.80 -6.89 -1.60
CA TRP A 392 -21.41 -6.45 -0.26
C TRP A 392 -20.83 -5.02 -0.24
N GLN A 393 -20.05 -4.67 -1.26
CA GLN A 393 -19.52 -3.31 -1.43
C GLN A 393 -20.65 -2.30 -1.66
N TYR A 394 -21.56 -2.56 -2.59
CA TYR A 394 -22.71 -1.68 -2.82
C TYR A 394 -23.66 -1.62 -1.62
N ARG A 395 -23.89 -2.73 -0.89
CA ARG A 395 -24.66 -2.74 0.36
C ARG A 395 -24.02 -1.88 1.46
N THR A 396 -22.70 -1.79 1.48
CA THR A 396 -21.94 -0.91 2.38
C THR A 396 -22.07 0.56 1.97
N ILE A 397 -21.99 0.84 0.66
CA ILE A 397 -21.92 2.19 0.09
C ILE A 397 -23.32 2.81 -0.10
N SER A 398 -24.14 2.28 -1.03
CA SER A 398 -25.36 2.94 -1.54
C SER A 398 -26.66 2.14 -1.38
N ARG A 399 -26.63 0.80 -1.26
CA ARG A 399 -27.83 -0.05 -1.40
C ARG A 399 -28.44 -0.52 -0.09
N GLY A 400 -29.68 -0.09 0.12
CA GLY A 400 -30.53 -0.55 1.23
C GLY A 400 -30.21 0.10 2.58
N LYS A 401 -31.03 -0.23 3.58
CA LYS A 401 -31.05 0.44 4.90
C LYS A 401 -29.78 0.33 5.74
N ASN A 402 -28.82 -0.52 5.37
CA ASN A 402 -27.54 -0.68 6.07
C ASN A 402 -26.40 0.13 5.42
N SER A 403 -26.65 0.79 4.29
CA SER A 403 -25.62 1.53 3.56
C SER A 403 -25.38 2.92 4.15
N ILE A 404 -24.13 3.41 4.07
CA ILE A 404 -23.77 4.71 4.63
C ILE A 404 -24.45 5.87 3.90
N LEU A 405 -24.53 5.84 2.57
CA LEU A 405 -25.16 6.91 1.80
C LEU A 405 -26.67 6.98 2.03
N HIS A 406 -27.35 5.85 2.24
CA HIS A 406 -28.77 5.85 2.59
C HIS A 406 -29.00 6.50 3.97
N ASN A 407 -28.26 6.08 4.99
CA ASN A 407 -28.42 6.59 6.36
C ASN A 407 -28.02 8.06 6.50
N LEU A 408 -26.95 8.50 5.82
CA LEU A 408 -26.58 9.90 5.78
C LEU A 408 -27.61 10.73 5.00
N SER A 409 -28.03 10.29 3.80
CA SER A 409 -28.94 11.09 2.96
C SER A 409 -30.35 11.18 3.53
N ALA A 410 -30.80 10.20 4.33
CA ALA A 410 -32.05 10.29 5.09
C ALA A 410 -32.06 11.43 6.13
N LEU A 411 -30.88 11.89 6.59
CA LEU A 411 -30.72 12.94 7.61
C LEU A 411 -30.17 14.25 7.04
N LEU A 412 -29.26 14.17 6.07
CA LEU A 412 -28.49 15.29 5.52
C LEU A 412 -28.97 15.73 4.13
N GLY A 413 -29.78 14.89 3.45
CA GLY A 413 -30.20 15.12 2.07
C GLY A 413 -29.01 15.30 1.12
N PRO A 414 -29.04 16.29 0.20
CA PRO A 414 -27.95 16.54 -0.74
C PRO A 414 -26.59 16.85 -0.08
N LYS A 415 -26.56 17.27 1.21
CA LYS A 415 -25.32 17.58 1.92
C LYS A 415 -24.44 16.36 2.19
N THR A 416 -24.95 15.12 2.06
CA THR A 416 -24.13 13.90 2.16
C THR A 416 -22.87 13.98 1.29
N ASN A 417 -23.01 14.52 0.06
CA ASN A 417 -21.94 14.62 -0.92
C ASN A 417 -20.86 15.68 -0.57
N ASP A 418 -21.12 16.57 0.39
CA ASP A 418 -20.08 17.47 0.92
C ASP A 418 -19.13 16.74 1.90
N TYR A 419 -19.61 15.66 2.53
CA TYR A 419 -18.90 14.93 3.59
C TYR A 419 -18.23 13.63 3.15
N ILE A 420 -18.83 12.87 2.23
CA ILE A 420 -18.30 11.57 1.78
C ILE A 420 -18.45 11.40 0.28
N SER A 421 -17.44 10.85 -0.38
CA SER A 421 -17.48 10.54 -1.82
C SER A 421 -16.56 9.37 -2.17
N PHE A 422 -16.95 8.65 -3.23
CA PHE A 422 -16.32 7.40 -3.67
C PHE A 422 -15.77 7.56 -5.09
N TYR A 423 -14.57 7.05 -5.30
CA TYR A 423 -13.79 7.19 -6.53
C TYR A 423 -13.14 5.86 -6.92
N GLY A 424 -12.76 5.75 -8.18
CA GLY A 424 -11.86 4.72 -8.66
C GLY A 424 -10.82 5.30 -9.59
N LEU A 425 -9.94 4.46 -10.12
CA LEU A 425 -8.87 4.86 -11.02
C LEU A 425 -9.03 4.14 -12.38
N ARG A 426 -8.82 4.87 -13.48
CA ARG A 426 -8.91 4.37 -14.86
C ARG A 426 -7.92 5.08 -15.75
N THR A 427 -7.32 4.32 -16.68
CA THR A 427 -6.32 4.81 -17.63
C THR A 427 -6.63 4.29 -19.04
N TYR A 428 -5.90 4.77 -20.04
CA TYR A 428 -6.00 4.35 -21.44
C TYR A 428 -4.64 4.35 -22.13
N GLY A 429 -4.57 3.75 -23.31
CA GLY A 429 -3.39 3.75 -24.16
C GLY A 429 -3.60 2.93 -25.41
N ARG A 430 -2.55 2.76 -26.22
CA ARG A 430 -2.54 1.80 -27.33
C ARG A 430 -1.91 0.49 -26.88
N LEU A 431 -2.38 -0.63 -27.42
CA LEU A 431 -1.79 -1.95 -27.18
C LEU A 431 -0.42 -2.14 -27.87
N SER A 432 -0.24 -1.48 -29.00
CA SER A 432 0.99 -1.46 -29.80
C SER A 432 1.06 -0.18 -30.62
N ASP A 433 2.20 0.09 -31.26
CA ASP A 433 2.28 1.09 -32.33
C ASP A 433 1.26 0.75 -33.44
N GLY A 434 0.48 1.76 -33.84
CA GLY A 434 -0.65 1.60 -34.76
C GLY A 434 -1.83 0.74 -34.24
N GLY A 435 -1.73 0.19 -33.03
CA GLY A 435 -2.74 -0.69 -32.44
C GLY A 435 -3.98 0.04 -31.93
N PRO A 436 -5.02 -0.73 -31.52
CA PRO A 436 -6.27 -0.17 -31.00
C PRO A 436 -6.03 0.63 -29.72
N VAL A 437 -6.81 1.70 -29.55
CA VAL A 437 -6.87 2.46 -28.31
C VAL A 437 -7.80 1.73 -27.35
N VAL A 438 -7.33 1.49 -26.13
CA VAL A 438 -8.04 0.74 -25.10
C VAL A 438 -8.01 1.43 -23.75
N THR A 439 -8.96 1.11 -22.88
CA THR A 439 -9.00 1.53 -21.48
C THR A 439 -9.03 0.33 -20.54
N SER A 440 -8.38 0.47 -19.39
CA SER A 440 -8.40 -0.49 -18.28
C SER A 440 -8.59 0.26 -16.97
N GLN A 441 -9.22 -0.37 -15.98
CA GLN A 441 -9.16 0.17 -14.62
C GLN A 441 -7.72 0.11 -14.11
N VAL A 442 -7.28 1.11 -13.36
CA VAL A 442 -6.10 0.94 -12.52
C VAL A 442 -6.59 0.28 -11.24
N TYR A 443 -6.14 -0.94 -10.98
CA TYR A 443 -6.63 -1.76 -9.89
C TYR A 443 -6.01 -1.29 -8.58
N VAL A 444 -6.80 -0.55 -7.81
CA VAL A 444 -6.47 -0.11 -6.45
C VAL A 444 -6.38 -1.35 -5.56
N HIS A 445 -5.17 -1.84 -5.37
CA HIS A 445 -4.82 -2.88 -4.41
C HIS A 445 -4.32 -2.31 -3.08
N SER A 446 -4.00 -1.02 -3.01
CA SER A 446 -3.64 -0.28 -1.79
C SER A 446 -4.45 -0.70 -0.56
N LYS A 447 -3.83 -0.66 0.62
CA LYS A 447 -4.53 -0.65 1.91
C LYS A 447 -3.94 0.46 2.78
N VAL A 448 -4.33 1.70 2.50
CA VAL A 448 -3.83 2.90 3.19
C VAL A 448 -4.99 3.76 3.72
N MET A 449 -4.77 4.39 4.87
CA MET A 449 -5.61 5.47 5.39
C MET A 449 -4.75 6.62 5.89
N ILE A 450 -5.10 7.85 5.54
CA ILE A 450 -4.43 9.08 5.97
C ILE A 450 -5.45 9.97 6.69
N ILE A 451 -5.05 10.51 7.83
CA ILE A 451 -5.87 11.33 8.72
C ILE A 451 -5.19 12.69 8.91
N ASP A 452 -5.90 13.77 8.56
CA ASP A 452 -5.53 15.17 8.81
C ASP A 452 -4.11 15.61 8.37
N ASP A 453 -3.51 14.88 7.43
CA ASP A 453 -2.08 14.97 7.07
C ASP A 453 -1.14 14.82 8.29
N HIS A 454 -1.53 14.10 9.36
CA HIS A 454 -0.75 13.84 10.58
C HIS A 454 -0.41 12.37 10.81
N ILE A 455 -1.30 11.48 10.37
CA ILE A 455 -1.22 10.06 10.67
C ILE A 455 -1.51 9.26 9.40
N ALA A 456 -0.70 8.24 9.15
CA ALA A 456 -0.94 7.25 8.12
C ALA A 456 -1.03 5.83 8.72
N LEU A 457 -1.91 5.00 8.17
CA LEU A 457 -1.98 3.56 8.42
C LEU A 457 -1.71 2.85 7.11
N VAL A 458 -0.70 1.99 7.06
CA VAL A 458 -0.30 1.20 5.87
C VAL A 458 -0.20 -0.27 6.25
N GLY A 459 -0.70 -1.20 5.43
CA GLY A 459 -0.57 -2.63 5.70
C GLY A 459 -1.17 -3.54 4.61
N SER A 460 -1.49 -4.76 4.99
CA SER A 460 -2.12 -5.77 4.12
C SER A 460 -3.65 -5.86 4.27
N SER A 461 -4.20 -5.31 5.36
CA SER A 461 -5.60 -5.48 5.76
C SER A 461 -6.57 -4.69 4.89
N ASN A 462 -7.48 -5.40 4.23
CA ASN A 462 -8.59 -4.78 3.53
C ASN A 462 -9.67 -4.28 4.52
N ILE A 463 -10.59 -3.42 4.07
CA ILE A 463 -11.80 -3.07 4.84
C ILE A 463 -12.86 -4.14 4.54
N ASN A 464 -12.75 -5.26 5.25
CA ASN A 464 -13.71 -6.36 5.28
C ASN A 464 -13.54 -7.17 6.59
N ASP A 465 -14.52 -8.00 6.96
CA ASP A 465 -14.44 -8.84 8.16
C ASP A 465 -13.30 -9.87 8.07
N ARG A 466 -12.98 -10.33 6.85
CA ARG A 466 -11.88 -11.27 6.58
C ARG A 466 -10.54 -10.76 7.10
N SER A 467 -10.22 -9.50 6.86
CA SER A 467 -8.99 -8.88 7.32
C SER A 467 -9.10 -8.30 8.74
N LEU A 468 -10.26 -7.75 9.13
CA LEU A 468 -10.39 -6.92 10.34
C LEU A 468 -10.75 -7.68 11.64
N LEU A 469 -11.34 -8.88 11.57
CA LEU A 469 -11.81 -9.57 12.78
C LEU A 469 -10.73 -10.37 13.55
N GLY A 470 -9.48 -10.45 13.07
CA GLY A 470 -8.36 -11.21 13.68
C GLY A 470 -8.48 -12.74 13.67
N SER A 471 -9.72 -13.25 13.72
CA SER A 471 -10.08 -14.66 13.73
C SER A 471 -10.12 -15.29 12.34
N ARG A 472 -10.24 -14.46 11.28
CA ARG A 472 -10.26 -14.86 9.88
C ARG A 472 -8.84 -14.85 9.30
N ASP A 473 -8.47 -13.98 8.36
CA ASP A 473 -7.11 -13.96 7.80
C ASP A 473 -6.08 -13.42 8.80
N SER A 474 -4.79 -13.75 8.61
CA SER A 474 -3.72 -13.00 9.27
C SER A 474 -3.26 -11.83 8.41
N GLU A 475 -3.14 -10.67 9.06
CA GLU A 475 -2.77 -9.40 8.45
C GLU A 475 -1.73 -8.70 9.31
N ILE A 476 -0.95 -7.80 8.71
CA ILE A 476 -0.04 -6.89 9.41
C ILE A 476 -0.16 -5.48 8.85
N GLY A 477 0.13 -4.49 9.67
CA GLY A 477 0.22 -3.10 9.28
C GLY A 477 1.06 -2.29 10.25
N VAL A 478 1.24 -1.02 9.92
CA VAL A 478 1.92 -0.03 10.75
C VAL A 478 1.05 1.22 10.83
N LEU A 479 0.83 1.68 12.07
CA LEU A 479 0.37 3.03 12.36
C LEU A 479 1.58 3.94 12.42
N ILE A 480 1.58 5.02 11.64
CA ILE A 480 2.68 5.99 11.49
C ILE A 480 2.13 7.35 11.92
N GLU A 481 2.55 7.83 13.08
CA GLU A 481 2.27 9.18 13.57
C GLU A 481 3.50 10.07 13.29
N ASP A 482 3.31 11.21 12.63
CA ASP A 482 4.40 12.14 12.35
C ASP A 482 4.98 12.76 13.64
N LYS A 483 6.31 12.98 13.66
CA LYS A 483 6.99 13.79 14.69
C LYS A 483 7.45 15.14 14.17
N ASP A 484 7.78 15.18 12.88
CA ASP A 484 8.21 16.38 12.19
C ASP A 484 7.02 17.00 11.46
N PHE A 485 6.88 18.32 11.58
CA PHE A 485 5.78 19.08 10.97
C PHE A 485 6.30 20.18 10.04
N LEU A 486 5.47 20.55 9.07
CA LEU A 486 5.67 21.66 8.14
C LEU A 486 4.43 22.58 8.11
N GLU A 487 4.62 23.82 7.68
CA GLU A 487 3.51 24.77 7.55
C GLU A 487 2.71 24.49 6.26
N SER A 488 1.40 24.34 6.42
CA SER A 488 0.40 24.09 5.38
C SER A 488 -0.91 24.83 5.71
N SER A 489 -2.00 24.51 5.02
CA SER A 489 -3.34 24.98 5.38
C SER A 489 -4.38 23.86 5.36
N MET A 490 -5.42 24.05 6.17
CA MET A 490 -6.57 23.17 6.27
C MET A 490 -7.85 24.00 6.29
N ASN A 491 -8.66 23.89 5.23
CA ASN A 491 -9.82 24.74 4.97
C ASN A 491 -9.49 26.25 5.01
N GLY A 492 -8.35 26.64 4.43
CA GLY A 492 -7.85 28.02 4.39
C GLY A 492 -7.32 28.58 5.71
N LYS A 493 -7.21 27.75 6.76
CA LYS A 493 -6.58 28.13 8.04
C LYS A 493 -5.16 27.56 8.13
N PRO A 494 -4.20 28.24 8.80
CA PRO A 494 -2.88 27.67 9.04
C PRO A 494 -2.96 26.31 9.72
N TRP A 495 -2.21 25.33 9.22
CA TRP A 495 -2.16 23.97 9.71
C TRP A 495 -0.73 23.45 9.70
N LYS A 496 -0.30 22.81 10.79
CA LYS A 496 1.00 22.14 10.85
C LYS A 496 0.81 20.71 10.37
N ALA A 497 1.08 20.43 9.10
CA ALA A 497 0.96 19.08 8.55
C ALA A 497 2.19 18.24 8.93
N GLY A 498 2.00 16.96 9.22
CA GLY A 498 3.07 15.99 9.45
C GLY A 498 3.80 15.67 8.14
N LYS A 499 5.14 15.67 8.16
CA LYS A 499 5.94 15.56 6.93
C LYS A 499 5.60 14.30 6.13
N PHE A 500 5.53 13.14 6.76
CA PHE A 500 5.29 11.86 6.10
C PHE A 500 3.87 11.74 5.55
N ALA A 501 2.85 11.97 6.38
CA ALA A 501 1.45 11.85 5.97
C ALA A 501 1.10 12.85 4.86
N PHE A 502 1.58 14.09 4.98
CA PHE A 502 1.42 15.13 3.95
C PHE A 502 2.12 14.78 2.64
N SER A 503 3.38 14.31 2.68
CA SER A 503 4.12 13.94 1.46
C SER A 503 3.49 12.74 0.75
N LEU A 504 3.04 11.74 1.51
CA LEU A 504 2.35 10.57 0.96
C LEU A 504 1.04 10.97 0.27
N ARG A 505 0.20 11.77 0.93
CA ARG A 505 -1.05 12.25 0.34
C ARG A 505 -0.80 13.18 -0.85
N LEU A 506 0.24 14.02 -0.83
CA LEU A 506 0.65 14.80 -2.00
C LEU A 506 0.99 13.89 -3.19
N SER A 507 1.88 12.91 -2.99
CA SER A 507 2.32 12.00 -4.06
C SER A 507 1.14 11.30 -4.73
N LEU A 508 0.22 10.74 -3.92
CA LEU A 508 -0.97 10.06 -4.43
C LEU A 508 -1.90 11.01 -5.20
N TRP A 509 -2.08 12.24 -4.71
CA TRP A 509 -2.95 13.20 -5.39
C TRP A 509 -2.32 13.79 -6.66
N LEU A 510 -1.00 13.89 -6.75
CA LEU A 510 -0.32 14.27 -7.99
C LEU A 510 -0.57 13.23 -9.09
N GLU A 511 -0.37 11.95 -8.76
CA GLU A 511 -0.61 10.81 -9.65
C GLU A 511 -2.08 10.75 -10.09
N HIS A 512 -3.02 10.70 -9.14
CA HIS A 512 -4.45 10.53 -9.43
C HIS A 512 -5.05 11.68 -10.23
N LEU A 513 -4.53 12.91 -10.07
CA LEU A 513 -4.99 14.09 -10.78
C LEU A 513 -4.15 14.43 -12.04
N GLY A 514 -3.03 13.73 -12.27
CA GLY A 514 -2.12 13.99 -13.38
C GLY A 514 -1.51 15.38 -13.32
N LEU A 515 -1.03 15.77 -12.14
CA LEU A 515 -0.40 17.08 -11.89
C LEU A 515 1.12 16.97 -11.90
N HIS A 516 1.78 17.98 -12.44
CA HIS A 516 3.25 18.07 -12.41
C HIS A 516 3.75 18.68 -11.08
N ALA A 517 5.05 18.54 -10.78
CA ALA A 517 5.64 19.03 -9.52
C ALA A 517 5.35 20.53 -9.24
N GLY A 518 5.39 21.38 -10.26
CA GLY A 518 5.05 22.81 -10.14
C GLY A 518 3.58 23.09 -9.76
N GLU A 519 2.69 22.10 -9.85
CA GLU A 519 1.26 22.22 -9.50
C GLU A 519 0.93 21.75 -8.07
N ILE A 520 1.91 21.28 -7.28
CA ILE A 520 1.76 20.85 -5.88
C ILE A 520 1.00 21.88 -5.03
N SER A 521 1.22 23.17 -5.28
CA SER A 521 0.56 24.28 -4.59
C SER A 521 -0.98 24.20 -4.64
N ARG A 522 -1.54 23.66 -5.73
CA ARG A 522 -3.00 23.51 -5.97
C ARG A 522 -3.66 22.46 -5.07
N ILE A 523 -2.87 21.57 -4.47
CA ILE A 523 -3.33 20.43 -3.67
C ILE A 523 -2.75 20.41 -2.24
N ARG A 524 -2.25 21.53 -1.72
CA ARG A 524 -1.75 21.62 -0.33
C ARG A 524 -2.86 21.55 0.73
N ASP A 525 -4.05 22.05 0.42
CA ASP A 525 -5.20 22.08 1.34
C ASP A 525 -6.28 21.06 0.90
N PRO A 526 -6.29 19.84 1.45
CA PRO A 526 -7.09 18.73 0.92
C PRO A 526 -8.61 18.94 1.05
N VAL A 527 -9.06 19.91 1.86
CA VAL A 527 -10.48 20.14 2.15
C VAL A 527 -11.03 21.46 1.61
N SER A 528 -10.18 22.40 1.20
CA SER A 528 -10.59 23.65 0.54
C SER A 528 -11.51 23.38 -0.66
N ASN A 529 -12.43 24.30 -0.98
CA ASN A 529 -13.31 24.11 -2.15
C ASN A 529 -12.53 24.13 -3.47
N THR A 530 -11.49 24.96 -3.59
CA THR A 530 -10.61 25.04 -4.76
C THR A 530 -9.91 23.71 -5.06
N THR A 531 -9.46 23.01 -4.03
CA THR A 531 -8.77 21.73 -4.17
C THR A 531 -9.75 20.56 -4.28
N TYR A 532 -10.81 20.53 -3.46
CA TYR A 532 -11.75 19.40 -3.46
C TYR A 532 -12.86 19.49 -4.51
N LYS A 533 -13.54 20.64 -4.63
CA LYS A 533 -14.69 20.78 -5.56
C LYS A 533 -14.23 21.12 -6.96
N ASP A 534 -13.35 22.11 -7.09
CA ASP A 534 -13.01 22.71 -8.39
C ASP A 534 -11.88 21.95 -9.11
N LEU A 535 -11.16 21.08 -8.39
CA LEU A 535 -10.12 20.20 -8.93
C LEU A 535 -10.46 18.72 -8.75
N TRP A 536 -10.44 18.16 -7.53
CA TRP A 536 -10.63 16.71 -7.32
C TRP A 536 -11.97 16.17 -7.88
N LEU A 537 -13.10 16.76 -7.46
CA LEU A 537 -14.44 16.35 -7.92
C LEU A 537 -14.68 16.70 -9.40
N ALA A 538 -14.12 17.81 -9.89
CA ALA A 538 -14.24 18.23 -11.28
C ALA A 538 -13.50 17.27 -12.23
N THR A 539 -12.24 16.94 -11.93
CA THR A 539 -11.44 15.94 -12.66
C THR A 539 -12.13 14.59 -12.67
N ALA A 540 -12.55 14.08 -11.50
CA ALA A 540 -13.25 12.81 -11.39
C ALA A 540 -14.49 12.73 -12.31
N LYS A 541 -15.32 13.77 -12.32
CA LYS A 541 -16.52 13.83 -13.17
C LYS A 541 -16.16 13.94 -14.66
N SER A 542 -15.24 14.84 -15.00
CA SER A 542 -14.83 15.08 -16.39
C SER A 542 -14.23 13.83 -17.03
N ASN A 543 -13.29 13.17 -16.33
CA ASN A 543 -12.71 11.90 -16.75
C ASN A 543 -13.79 10.82 -16.93
N THR A 544 -14.73 10.70 -15.99
CA THR A 544 -15.83 9.71 -16.07
C THR A 544 -16.68 9.92 -17.32
N MET A 545 -17.05 11.16 -17.63
CA MET A 545 -17.81 11.48 -18.85
C MET A 545 -17.00 11.19 -20.12
N ILE A 546 -15.71 11.52 -20.14
CA ILE A 546 -14.84 11.22 -21.29
C ILE A 546 -14.73 9.70 -21.52
N TYR A 547 -14.46 8.91 -20.48
CA TYR A 547 -14.39 7.45 -20.61
C TYR A 547 -15.72 6.83 -21.05
N GLN A 548 -16.84 7.32 -20.50
CA GLN A 548 -18.18 6.89 -20.89
C GLN A 548 -18.49 7.20 -22.36
N ASP A 549 -18.12 8.38 -22.85
CA ASP A 549 -18.40 8.80 -24.22
C ASP A 549 -17.47 8.14 -25.26
N VAL A 550 -16.23 7.80 -24.89
CA VAL A 550 -15.24 7.22 -25.80
C VAL A 550 -15.36 5.69 -25.89
N PHE A 551 -15.54 5.02 -24.75
CA PHE A 551 -15.47 3.55 -24.66
C PHE A 551 -16.80 2.90 -24.28
N ALA A 552 -17.72 3.65 -23.65
CA ALA A 552 -18.88 3.10 -22.94
C ALA A 552 -18.52 1.98 -21.94
N CYS A 553 -17.32 2.09 -21.35
CA CYS A 553 -16.75 1.06 -20.49
C CYS A 553 -17.59 0.78 -19.24
N VAL A 554 -17.51 -0.44 -18.73
CA VAL A 554 -18.12 -0.81 -17.44
C VAL A 554 -17.11 -0.69 -16.28
N PRO A 555 -17.58 -0.41 -15.05
CA PRO A 555 -18.95 -0.12 -14.64
C PRO A 555 -19.34 1.34 -14.89
N ASN A 556 -20.64 1.62 -15.04
CA ASN A 556 -21.16 2.98 -15.21
C ASN A 556 -22.62 3.13 -14.73
N ASP A 557 -23.04 4.36 -14.42
CA ASP A 557 -24.40 4.66 -13.92
C ASP A 557 -25.48 4.71 -15.00
N LEU A 558 -25.20 4.28 -16.24
CA LEU A 558 -26.22 4.16 -17.30
C LEU A 558 -26.80 2.74 -17.40
N ILE A 559 -26.08 1.74 -16.90
CA ILE A 559 -26.47 0.33 -16.98
C ILE A 559 -27.06 -0.10 -15.63
N HIS A 560 -28.39 -0.08 -15.51
CA HIS A 560 -29.08 -0.42 -14.26
C HIS A 560 -29.41 -1.92 -14.08
N SER A 561 -29.29 -2.74 -15.15
CA SER A 561 -29.68 -4.15 -15.15
C SER A 561 -28.74 -5.04 -15.98
N ARG A 562 -28.79 -6.37 -15.78
CA ARG A 562 -28.12 -7.37 -16.62
C ARG A 562 -28.64 -7.35 -18.05
N SER A 563 -29.93 -7.06 -18.26
CA SER A 563 -30.49 -6.92 -19.61
C SER A 563 -29.90 -5.72 -20.36
N ALA A 564 -29.76 -4.57 -19.69
CA ALA A 564 -29.10 -3.40 -20.25
C ALA A 564 -27.60 -3.67 -20.53
N LEU A 565 -26.92 -4.37 -19.62
CA LEU A 565 -25.52 -4.79 -19.80
C LEU A 565 -25.35 -5.65 -21.07
N ARG A 566 -26.18 -6.68 -21.23
CA ARG A 566 -26.18 -7.57 -22.41
C ARG A 566 -26.46 -6.82 -23.71
N GLN A 567 -27.41 -5.89 -23.70
CA GLN A 567 -27.75 -5.07 -24.86
C GLN A 567 -26.59 -4.16 -25.26
N SER A 568 -25.97 -3.48 -24.29
CA SER A 568 -24.78 -2.66 -24.50
C SER A 568 -23.62 -3.48 -25.06
N MET A 569 -23.29 -4.61 -24.40
CA MET A 569 -22.20 -5.50 -24.84
C MET A 569 -22.44 -6.07 -26.24
N GLY A 570 -23.67 -6.48 -26.56
CA GLY A 570 -24.02 -6.95 -27.90
C GLY A 570 -23.83 -5.87 -28.98
N HIS A 571 -24.35 -4.67 -28.73
CA HIS A 571 -24.24 -3.53 -29.65
C HIS A 571 -22.77 -3.16 -29.93
N TRP A 572 -21.95 -3.02 -28.89
CA TRP A 572 -20.54 -2.66 -29.04
C TRP A 572 -19.71 -3.78 -29.68
N LYS A 573 -19.99 -5.05 -29.36
CA LYS A 573 -19.33 -6.18 -30.00
C LYS A 573 -19.64 -6.28 -31.50
N GLU A 574 -20.86 -5.95 -31.91
CA GLU A 574 -21.24 -5.85 -33.33
C GLU A 574 -20.54 -4.67 -34.01
N LYS A 575 -20.48 -3.49 -33.36
CA LYS A 575 -19.86 -2.27 -33.93
C LYS A 575 -18.33 -2.34 -34.01
N LEU A 576 -17.66 -3.02 -33.07
CA LEU A 576 -16.19 -3.03 -32.93
C LEU A 576 -15.54 -4.34 -33.40
N GLY A 577 -16.30 -5.44 -33.54
CA GLY A 577 -15.79 -6.77 -33.89
C GLY A 577 -15.01 -7.48 -32.76
N ASN A 578 -14.25 -6.73 -31.96
CA ASN A 578 -13.53 -7.22 -30.79
C ASN A 578 -13.71 -6.26 -29.60
N THR A 579 -13.92 -6.79 -28.41
CA THR A 579 -14.01 -6.04 -27.15
C THR A 579 -13.24 -6.78 -26.06
N THR A 580 -12.78 -6.05 -25.04
CA THR A 580 -12.43 -6.65 -23.74
C THR A 580 -13.71 -7.04 -22.99
N ILE A 581 -13.57 -7.73 -21.86
CA ILE A 581 -14.68 -8.02 -20.94
C ILE A 581 -15.37 -6.73 -20.45
N ASP A 582 -14.63 -5.63 -20.38
CA ASP A 582 -15.08 -4.35 -19.81
C ASP A 582 -15.57 -3.30 -20.82
N LEU A 583 -15.74 -3.68 -22.10
CA LEU A 583 -16.01 -2.72 -23.19
C LEU A 583 -14.93 -1.63 -23.24
N GLY A 584 -13.67 -2.07 -23.16
CA GLY A 584 -12.50 -1.21 -23.07
C GLY A 584 -11.79 -0.93 -24.39
N VAL A 585 -12.46 -1.01 -25.55
CA VAL A 585 -11.86 -0.74 -26.87
C VAL A 585 -12.58 0.46 -27.51
N ALA A 586 -11.83 1.47 -27.94
CA ALA A 586 -12.42 2.63 -28.62
C ALA A 586 -12.81 2.29 -30.07
N PRO A 587 -13.90 2.87 -30.61
CA PRO A 587 -14.16 2.84 -32.05
C PRO A 587 -13.08 3.63 -32.80
N GLU A 588 -12.83 3.32 -34.07
CA GLU A 588 -11.88 4.09 -34.89
C GLU A 588 -12.25 5.59 -35.01
N LYS A 589 -13.55 5.88 -34.92
CA LYS A 589 -14.15 7.20 -35.10
C LYS A 589 -15.35 7.35 -34.16
N LEU A 590 -15.43 8.48 -33.47
CA LEU A 590 -16.61 8.87 -32.70
C LEU A 590 -17.53 9.71 -33.58
N GLU A 591 -18.81 9.33 -33.61
CA GLU A 591 -19.87 10.06 -34.32
C GLU A 591 -20.71 10.81 -33.27
N CYS A 592 -20.73 12.15 -33.33
CA CYS A 592 -21.53 12.98 -32.46
C CYS A 592 -22.51 13.82 -33.29
N CYS A 593 -23.81 13.62 -33.05
CA CYS A 593 -24.86 14.43 -33.66
C CYS A 593 -25.10 15.67 -32.80
N GLN A 594 -24.75 16.85 -33.33
CA GLN A 594 -25.12 18.15 -32.77
C GLN A 594 -25.90 18.92 -33.84
N ASP A 595 -27.07 19.45 -33.47
CA ASP A 595 -27.97 20.24 -34.33
C ASP A 595 -28.31 19.64 -35.71
N GLY A 596 -28.21 18.31 -35.85
CA GLY A 596 -28.49 17.56 -37.07
C GLY A 596 -27.29 17.30 -37.97
N GLU A 597 -26.11 17.85 -37.65
CA GLU A 597 -24.85 17.51 -38.32
C GLU A 597 -24.12 16.38 -37.57
N ILE A 598 -23.63 15.39 -38.32
CA ILE A 598 -22.79 14.32 -37.78
C ILE A 598 -21.33 14.79 -37.81
N THR A 599 -20.83 15.20 -36.65
CA THR A 599 -19.41 15.47 -36.47
C THR A 599 -18.68 14.17 -36.18
N VAL A 600 -17.52 13.99 -36.82
CA VAL A 600 -16.68 12.80 -36.68
C VAL A 600 -15.35 13.19 -36.05
N THR A 601 -14.99 12.56 -34.93
CA THR A 601 -13.79 12.92 -34.15
C THR A 601 -12.96 11.68 -33.84
N ASP A 602 -11.62 11.82 -33.84
CA ASP A 602 -10.72 10.78 -33.34
C ASP A 602 -10.90 10.66 -31.80
N PRO A 603 -11.15 9.45 -31.26
CA PRO A 603 -11.14 9.19 -29.82
C PRO A 603 -10.00 9.86 -29.06
N MET A 604 -8.79 9.87 -29.63
CA MET A 604 -7.60 10.44 -29.00
C MET A 604 -7.72 11.93 -28.72
N GLU A 605 -8.39 12.71 -29.57
CA GLU A 605 -8.59 14.14 -29.33
C GLU A 605 -9.45 14.40 -28.09
N LYS A 606 -10.46 13.53 -27.86
CA LYS A 606 -11.28 13.60 -26.65
C LYS A 606 -10.50 13.12 -25.42
N LEU A 607 -9.70 12.07 -25.58
CA LEU A 607 -8.88 11.51 -24.50
C LEU A 607 -7.74 12.44 -24.03
N LYS A 608 -7.21 13.33 -24.88
CA LYS A 608 -6.29 14.41 -24.47
C LYS A 608 -6.85 15.33 -23.37
N SER A 609 -8.17 15.35 -23.17
CA SER A 609 -8.81 16.14 -22.10
C SER A 609 -8.83 15.43 -20.74
N VAL A 610 -8.51 14.13 -20.69
CA VAL A 610 -8.38 13.36 -19.44
C VAL A 610 -7.15 13.86 -18.68
N ARG A 611 -7.29 14.04 -17.36
CA ARG A 611 -6.17 14.37 -16.47
C ARG A 611 -6.03 13.35 -15.35
N GLY A 612 -4.86 12.73 -15.25
CA GLY A 612 -4.60 11.66 -14.29
C GLY A 612 -5.51 10.46 -14.50
N PHE A 613 -5.77 9.74 -13.41
CA PHE A 613 -6.50 8.46 -13.42
C PHE A 613 -7.84 8.53 -12.68
N LEU A 614 -8.08 9.57 -11.89
CA LEU A 614 -9.25 9.66 -11.01
C LEU A 614 -10.58 9.68 -11.79
N VAL A 615 -11.51 8.80 -11.42
CA VAL A 615 -12.89 8.77 -11.92
C VAL A 615 -13.89 8.64 -10.75
N SER A 616 -15.13 9.06 -10.96
CA SER A 616 -16.21 8.85 -10.01
C SER A 616 -16.56 7.37 -9.93
N PHE A 617 -16.75 6.84 -8.72
CA PHE A 617 -17.21 5.46 -8.55
C PHE A 617 -18.72 5.39 -8.86
N PRO A 618 -19.18 4.54 -9.79
CA PRO A 618 -20.59 4.47 -10.16
C PRO A 618 -21.42 3.87 -9.03
N LEU A 619 -22.49 4.55 -8.62
CA LEU A 619 -23.33 4.16 -7.47
C LEU A 619 -24.59 3.39 -7.87
N GLU A 620 -25.02 3.52 -9.12
CA GLU A 620 -26.26 3.02 -9.71
C GLU A 620 -26.04 1.84 -10.69
N PHE A 621 -24.79 1.52 -11.05
CA PHE A 621 -24.46 0.39 -11.93
C PHE A 621 -25.04 -0.95 -11.44
N MET A 622 -25.94 -1.56 -12.22
CA MET A 622 -26.68 -2.77 -11.87
C MET A 622 -27.52 -2.63 -10.58
N CYS A 623 -28.09 -1.45 -10.29
CA CYS A 623 -28.90 -1.20 -9.09
C CYS A 623 -30.21 -1.99 -9.02
N GLN A 624 -30.74 -2.46 -10.15
CA GLN A 624 -31.98 -3.24 -10.22
C GLN A 624 -31.77 -4.75 -10.01
N GLU A 625 -30.50 -5.19 -9.89
CA GLU A 625 -30.12 -6.60 -9.82
C GLU A 625 -29.78 -7.04 -8.40
N ASP A 626 -30.20 -8.25 -8.04
CA ASP A 626 -29.65 -8.94 -6.88
C ASP A 626 -28.32 -9.62 -7.27
N LEU A 627 -27.21 -8.97 -6.92
CA LEU A 627 -25.86 -9.43 -7.25
C LEU A 627 -25.36 -10.62 -6.39
N ARG A 628 -26.21 -11.21 -5.53
CA ARG A 628 -25.86 -12.43 -4.79
C ARG A 628 -25.80 -13.64 -5.74
N PRO A 629 -24.87 -14.59 -5.54
CA PRO A 629 -24.88 -15.86 -6.27
C PRO A 629 -26.23 -16.57 -6.11
N VAL A 630 -26.75 -17.12 -7.20
CA VAL A 630 -28.04 -17.82 -7.20
C VAL A 630 -27.81 -19.31 -6.97
N PHE A 631 -28.62 -19.96 -6.13
CA PHE A 631 -28.50 -21.40 -5.82
C PHE A 631 -28.49 -22.36 -7.03
N SER A 632 -28.87 -21.90 -8.23
CA SER A 632 -28.77 -22.64 -9.49
C SER A 632 -27.37 -22.64 -10.11
N GLU A 633 -26.45 -21.80 -9.64
CA GLU A 633 -25.02 -21.82 -9.99
C GLU A 633 -24.38 -22.97 -9.18
N SER A 634 -24.42 -24.19 -9.73
CA SER A 634 -24.18 -25.47 -9.04
C SER A 634 -22.81 -25.65 -8.34
N GLU A 635 -21.90 -24.70 -8.52
CA GLU A 635 -20.54 -24.69 -7.93
C GLU A 635 -20.42 -23.74 -6.72
N PHE A 636 -21.40 -22.84 -6.49
CA PHE A 636 -21.33 -21.80 -5.45
C PHE A 636 -21.89 -22.22 -4.08
N TYR A 637 -21.28 -23.25 -3.47
CA TYR A 637 -21.51 -23.65 -2.07
C TYR A 637 -20.55 -22.97 -1.07
N ALA A 638 -20.17 -21.71 -1.33
CA ALA A 638 -19.34 -20.91 -0.44
C ALA A 638 -20.19 -20.21 0.64
N SER A 639 -19.73 -20.22 1.89
CA SER A 639 -20.35 -19.42 2.96
C SER A 639 -20.31 -17.93 2.59
N PRO A 640 -21.36 -17.12 2.87
CA PRO A 640 -21.32 -15.68 2.63
C PRO A 640 -20.10 -14.98 3.24
N GLN A 641 -19.58 -15.51 4.36
CA GLN A 641 -18.38 -15.04 5.08
C GLN A 641 -17.06 -15.14 4.27
N VAL A 642 -17.08 -15.76 3.10
CA VAL A 642 -15.95 -15.76 2.15
C VAL A 642 -15.80 -14.40 1.47
N PHE A 643 -16.91 -13.66 1.33
CA PHE A 643 -17.03 -12.47 0.46
C PHE A 643 -17.27 -11.15 1.21
N HIS A 644 -17.35 -11.15 2.54
CA HIS A 644 -17.52 -9.95 3.38
C HIS A 644 -16.66 -9.99 4.63
#